data_AF-A0A1D2ICX4-F1
#
_entry.id   AF-A0A1D2ICX4-F1
#
_cell.length_a   1.000
_cell.length_b   1.000
_cell.length_c   1.000
_cell.angle_alpha   90.00
_cell.angle_beta   90.00
_cell.angle_gamma   90.00
#
_symmetry.space_group_name_H-M   'P 1'
#
loop_
_entity.id
_entity.type
_entity.pdbx_description
1 polymer ?
#
loop_
_entity_poly.entity_id
_entity_poly.type
_entity_poly.pdbx_seq_one_letter_code
_entity_poly.pdbx_strand_id
1 'polypeptide(L)'
;MFRKVLVANRGEIAIRAFRAGYELGARTVAVFPHEDRNSLHRLKADEAYQIGQAGHPVRAYLSVEEIVGAARRAGADAVYPGYGFLSENPELALACEEAGITFVGPGARILELTGNKARAVAAARAADVPVLGSSEPSTDVEALVRAADDIGFPVFVKAVAGGGGRGMRRVGDPAQLRESIEAASREAASAFGDPTVFLERAVVDPRHIEVQILADGQGNVIHLFERDCSVQRRHQKVIELAPAPNLDPGLRDRICADAVRFARQIGYRNAGTVEFLVDRDGNHVFIEMNPRIQVEHTVTEEVTDVDLVQAQLRIAAGETLADLGLAQENITLRGAALQCRITTEDPANGFRPDTGRISAYRSPGGSGIRLDGGTTHAGTEISAHFDSMLVKLTCRGRDFATAVGRARRAVAEFRIRGVSTNIPFLQAVLDDPQFRAGQVTTSFIEQRPHLLTARHSADRGTKLLTYLADVTVNKPHGERPALTDPTTKLPRPTAAEPAPGSRQLLAELGPEGFASRLRASPTIGVTDTTFRDAHQSLLATRVRTKDLLAVAPVVARTLPELLSLECWGGATYDVALRFLAEDPWERLAALREAVPNICLQMLLRGRNTVGYTPYPTEVTDAFVEEAAATGIDVFRIFDALNDVAQMRPAIDAVRETGTAVAEVALCYTSDLSDPSERLYTLDYYLRLAEQIVDAGAHVLAVKDMAGLLRAPAAATLVSALRREFDLPVHLHTHDTSGGQLATYLAAIQAGADAVDGAVASMAGTTSQPSLSAIVAATDHSERPTGLDLQAVGDLEPYWESVRKVYAPFEAGLASPTGRVYHHEIPGGQLSNLRTQAVALGLGDRFEDIEAMYAAADRILGRLVKVTPSSKVVGDLALHLVGAGVSPEDFEQDPDRFDIPDSVIGFLRGELGTPPGGWPEPFRTKALRGRADAKPVQQLTADDRAGLAKDRRATLNRLLFAGPAREFEAHRQTFGDTSVLDSKAFFYGLRPDKEYTVDLDPGVRLLIELQAVGDADERGMRTVMSTLNGQMRPIQVRDRAAASDVPVTEKADRNDPGHVAAPFAGVVTLAVAEGDEVAAGATVATIEAMKMEASITAPKTGTVTRLAINRIQQVEGGDLLVELS
;
A
#
# COMPACT_ATOMS: atom_id res chain seq x y z
N MET A 1 -20.07 -52.62 -8.54
CA MET A 1 -19.54 -51.28 -8.86
C MET A 1 -20.59 -50.47 -9.60
N PHE A 2 -20.72 -49.17 -9.29
CA PHE A 2 -21.66 -48.25 -9.96
C PHE A 2 -21.20 -47.93 -11.39
N ARG A 3 -22.15 -47.76 -12.32
CA ARG A 3 -21.87 -47.30 -13.70
C ARG A 3 -21.88 -45.79 -13.78
N LYS A 4 -22.70 -45.11 -12.99
CA LYS A 4 -22.80 -43.65 -12.97
C LYS A 4 -23.04 -43.11 -11.56
N VAL A 5 -22.25 -42.12 -11.13
CA VAL A 5 -22.32 -41.48 -9.81
C VAL A 5 -22.55 -39.98 -9.97
N LEU A 6 -23.60 -39.45 -9.34
CA LEU A 6 -23.81 -38.02 -9.20
C LEU A 6 -23.15 -37.51 -7.93
N VAL A 7 -22.43 -36.39 -8.02
CA VAL A 7 -21.87 -35.74 -6.84
C VAL A 7 -22.74 -34.54 -6.46
N ALA A 8 -23.41 -34.64 -5.31
CA ALA A 8 -24.31 -33.60 -4.79
C ALA A 8 -23.52 -32.53 -4.02
N ASN A 9 -22.51 -31.97 -4.67
CA ASN A 9 -21.60 -30.99 -4.09
C ASN A 9 -20.89 -30.17 -5.17
N ARG A 10 -19.99 -29.28 -4.77
CA ARG A 10 -19.22 -28.38 -5.64
C ARG A 10 -17.73 -28.37 -5.31
N GLY A 11 -16.97 -27.63 -6.12
CA GLY A 11 -15.58 -27.28 -5.81
C GLY A 11 -14.66 -28.49 -5.70
N GLU A 12 -13.75 -28.47 -4.72
CA GLU A 12 -12.66 -29.45 -4.62
C GLU A 12 -13.16 -30.87 -4.36
N ILE A 13 -14.15 -31.03 -3.48
CA ILE A 13 -14.64 -32.37 -3.10
C ILE A 13 -15.40 -33.04 -4.24
N ALA A 14 -16.10 -32.25 -5.07
CA ALA A 14 -16.70 -32.76 -6.29
C ALA A 14 -15.64 -33.29 -7.25
N ILE A 15 -14.56 -32.52 -7.49
CA ILE A 15 -13.44 -32.95 -8.33
C ILE A 15 -12.75 -34.20 -7.74
N ARG A 16 -12.56 -34.25 -6.43
CA ARG A 16 -11.99 -35.42 -5.74
C ARG A 16 -12.83 -36.68 -5.94
N ALA A 17 -14.15 -36.55 -5.88
CA ALA A 17 -15.08 -37.64 -6.14
C ALA A 17 -15.11 -38.05 -7.62
N PHE A 18 -15.02 -37.11 -8.55
CA PHE A 18 -14.91 -37.42 -9.97
C PHE A 18 -13.63 -38.18 -10.31
N ARG A 19 -12.49 -37.81 -9.69
CA ARG A 19 -11.23 -38.56 -9.82
C ARG A 19 -11.40 -40.02 -9.37
N ALA A 20 -11.96 -40.24 -8.18
CA ALA A 20 -12.22 -41.59 -7.67
C ALA A 20 -13.21 -42.37 -8.56
N GLY A 21 -14.28 -41.72 -9.03
CA GLY A 21 -15.25 -42.32 -9.94
C GLY A 21 -14.61 -42.78 -11.25
N TYR A 22 -13.78 -41.92 -11.86
CA TYR A 22 -13.05 -42.22 -13.08
C TYR A 22 -12.08 -43.40 -12.89
N GLU A 23 -11.31 -43.42 -11.81
CA GLU A 23 -10.36 -44.50 -11.48
C GLU A 23 -11.07 -45.85 -11.26
N LEU A 24 -12.31 -45.83 -10.75
CA LEU A 24 -13.15 -47.01 -10.61
C LEU A 24 -13.99 -47.35 -11.85
N GLY A 25 -13.83 -46.59 -12.95
CA GLY A 25 -14.54 -46.81 -14.22
C GLY A 25 -16.01 -46.38 -14.24
N ALA A 26 -16.46 -45.56 -13.28
CA ALA A 26 -17.80 -45.00 -13.25
C ALA A 26 -17.86 -43.67 -14.02
N ARG A 27 -18.96 -43.43 -14.75
CA ARG A 27 -19.29 -42.10 -15.26
C ARG A 27 -19.72 -41.18 -14.13
N THR A 28 -19.49 -39.89 -14.30
CA THR A 28 -19.61 -38.88 -13.25
C THR A 28 -20.56 -37.76 -13.66
N VAL A 29 -21.38 -37.30 -12.71
CA VAL A 29 -22.37 -36.25 -12.94
C VAL A 29 -22.17 -35.11 -11.93
N ALA A 30 -22.01 -33.89 -12.45
CA ALA A 30 -22.00 -32.67 -11.66
C ALA A 30 -23.39 -32.01 -11.62
N VAL A 31 -23.65 -31.26 -10.55
CA VAL A 31 -24.79 -30.35 -10.45
C VAL A 31 -24.28 -28.94 -10.17
N PHE A 32 -24.93 -27.91 -10.70
CA PHE A 32 -24.50 -26.53 -10.51
C PHE A 32 -25.67 -25.52 -10.61
N PRO A 33 -25.73 -24.47 -9.78
CA PRO A 33 -26.62 -23.33 -10.01
C PRO A 33 -26.04 -22.39 -11.08
N HIS A 34 -26.85 -21.44 -11.56
CA HIS A 34 -26.43 -20.50 -12.61
C HIS A 34 -25.15 -19.72 -12.25
N GLU A 35 -24.99 -19.36 -10.99
CA GLU A 35 -23.87 -18.57 -10.46
C GLU A 35 -22.56 -19.38 -10.44
N ASP A 36 -22.63 -20.71 -10.34
CA ASP A 36 -21.47 -21.61 -10.30
C ASP A 36 -21.18 -22.22 -11.69
N ARG A 37 -21.79 -21.69 -12.77
CA ARG A 37 -21.64 -22.19 -14.15
C ARG A 37 -20.21 -22.20 -14.67
N ASN A 38 -19.33 -21.35 -14.12
CA ASN A 38 -17.92 -21.27 -14.51
C ASN A 38 -17.00 -22.05 -13.56
N SER A 39 -17.56 -22.78 -12.59
CA SER A 39 -16.81 -23.58 -11.64
C SER A 39 -16.12 -24.75 -12.32
N LEU A 40 -14.85 -25.00 -11.99
CA LEU A 40 -14.06 -26.06 -12.61
C LEU A 40 -14.68 -27.45 -12.42
N HIS A 41 -15.34 -27.72 -11.27
CA HIS A 41 -15.92 -29.04 -11.01
C HIS A 41 -16.95 -29.44 -12.08
N ARG A 42 -17.72 -28.48 -12.61
CA ARG A 42 -18.66 -28.70 -13.71
C ARG A 42 -17.97 -29.27 -14.96
N LEU A 43 -16.76 -28.79 -15.24
CA LEU A 43 -15.96 -29.19 -16.40
C LEU A 43 -15.17 -30.49 -16.18
N LYS A 44 -15.20 -31.05 -14.96
CA LYS A 44 -14.46 -32.27 -14.59
C LYS A 44 -15.32 -33.52 -14.53
N ALA A 45 -16.65 -33.39 -14.54
CA ALA A 45 -17.57 -34.51 -14.69
C ALA A 45 -17.80 -34.84 -16.17
N ASP A 46 -18.28 -36.06 -16.45
CA ASP A 46 -18.67 -36.48 -17.81
C ASP A 46 -19.95 -35.75 -18.28
N GLU A 47 -20.86 -35.46 -17.36
CA GLU A 47 -22.13 -34.78 -17.59
C GLU A 47 -22.41 -33.77 -16.48
N ALA A 48 -23.14 -32.68 -16.77
CA ALA A 48 -23.47 -31.67 -15.75
C ALA A 48 -24.89 -31.13 -15.94
N TYR A 49 -25.62 -30.97 -14.83
CA TYR A 49 -27.02 -30.53 -14.82
C TYR A 49 -27.19 -29.27 -13.99
N GLN A 50 -27.83 -28.26 -14.57
CA GLN A 50 -28.18 -27.06 -13.82
C GLN A 50 -29.29 -27.38 -12.81
N ILE A 51 -29.21 -26.81 -11.61
CA ILE A 51 -30.18 -26.96 -10.52
C ILE A 51 -30.61 -25.60 -9.96
N GLY A 52 -31.83 -25.52 -9.45
CA GLY A 52 -32.35 -24.35 -8.75
C GLY A 52 -32.62 -23.11 -9.63
N GLN A 53 -32.93 -22.00 -8.97
CA GLN A 53 -33.30 -20.72 -9.59
C GLN A 53 -32.15 -19.71 -9.48
N ALA A 54 -31.96 -18.87 -10.51
CA ALA A 54 -30.96 -17.81 -10.48
C ALA A 54 -31.22 -16.82 -9.34
N GLY A 55 -30.16 -16.36 -8.68
CA GLY A 55 -30.19 -15.52 -7.49
C GLY A 55 -30.10 -16.27 -6.16
N HIS A 56 -30.27 -17.60 -6.15
CA HIS A 56 -30.28 -18.42 -4.91
C HIS A 56 -29.30 -19.61 -4.96
N PRO A 57 -27.99 -19.36 -5.15
CA PRO A 57 -27.01 -20.42 -5.43
C PRO A 57 -26.82 -21.43 -4.29
N VAL A 58 -26.85 -20.98 -3.03
CA VAL A 58 -26.66 -21.87 -1.88
C VAL A 58 -27.88 -22.78 -1.70
N ARG A 59 -29.08 -22.19 -1.78
CA ARG A 59 -30.35 -22.91 -1.68
C ARG A 59 -30.46 -24.03 -2.71
N ALA A 60 -29.96 -23.82 -3.93
CA ALA A 60 -29.96 -24.84 -4.98
C ALA A 60 -29.23 -26.12 -4.53
N TYR A 61 -28.02 -26.01 -3.96
CA TYR A 61 -27.28 -27.16 -3.45
C TYR A 61 -27.87 -27.80 -2.19
N LEU A 62 -28.75 -27.09 -1.47
CA LEU A 62 -29.47 -27.59 -0.30
C LEU A 62 -30.84 -28.20 -0.64
N SER A 63 -31.25 -28.23 -1.92
CA SER A 63 -32.54 -28.78 -2.32
C SER A 63 -32.46 -30.28 -2.60
N VAL A 64 -33.04 -31.09 -1.73
CA VAL A 64 -33.15 -32.55 -1.91
C VAL A 64 -33.87 -32.89 -3.21
N GLU A 65 -34.97 -32.18 -3.52
CA GLU A 65 -35.76 -32.38 -4.74
C GLU A 65 -34.94 -32.15 -6.01
N GLU A 66 -34.17 -31.06 -6.06
CA GLU A 66 -33.33 -30.72 -7.21
C GLU A 66 -32.23 -31.77 -7.44
N ILE A 67 -31.59 -32.22 -6.36
CA ILE A 67 -30.50 -33.21 -6.41
C ILE A 67 -31.03 -34.57 -6.88
N VAL A 68 -32.10 -35.07 -6.26
CA VAL A 68 -32.68 -36.37 -6.63
C VAL A 68 -33.30 -36.30 -8.04
N GLY A 69 -33.92 -35.18 -8.39
CA GLY A 69 -34.42 -34.90 -9.73
C GLY A 69 -33.31 -34.93 -10.79
N ALA A 70 -32.17 -34.29 -10.52
CA ALA A 70 -30.99 -34.35 -11.38
C ALA A 70 -30.42 -35.77 -11.50
N ALA A 71 -30.33 -36.51 -10.39
CA ALA A 71 -29.84 -37.89 -10.39
C ALA A 71 -30.72 -38.83 -11.24
N ARG A 72 -32.04 -38.68 -11.14
CA ARG A 72 -33.00 -39.42 -11.97
C ARG A 72 -32.87 -39.06 -13.46
N ARG A 73 -32.80 -37.77 -13.80
CA ARG A 73 -32.61 -37.31 -15.20
C ARG A 73 -31.30 -37.82 -15.80
N ALA A 74 -30.24 -37.88 -15.01
CA ALA A 74 -28.94 -38.36 -15.43
C ALA A 74 -28.84 -39.90 -15.49
N GLY A 75 -29.78 -40.61 -14.86
CA GLY A 75 -29.70 -42.07 -14.69
C GLY A 75 -28.51 -42.48 -13.81
N ALA A 76 -28.28 -41.77 -12.70
CA ALA A 76 -27.23 -42.10 -11.76
C ALA A 76 -27.63 -43.29 -10.87
N ASP A 77 -26.71 -44.23 -10.66
CA ASP A 77 -26.91 -45.37 -9.76
C ASP A 77 -26.71 -44.99 -8.29
N ALA A 78 -25.93 -43.93 -8.04
CA ALA A 78 -25.57 -43.47 -6.72
C ALA A 78 -25.42 -41.94 -6.64
N VAL A 79 -25.66 -41.40 -5.45
CA VAL A 79 -25.39 -40.00 -5.09
C VAL A 79 -24.29 -39.97 -4.02
N TYR A 80 -23.17 -39.34 -4.36
CA TYR A 80 -22.09 -39.03 -3.43
C TYR A 80 -22.25 -37.61 -2.90
N PRO A 81 -22.49 -37.41 -1.60
CA PRO A 81 -22.79 -36.07 -1.08
C PRO A 81 -21.53 -35.26 -0.73
N GLY A 82 -20.34 -35.88 -0.67
CA GLY A 82 -19.13 -35.21 -0.20
C GLY A 82 -19.24 -34.76 1.26
N TYR A 83 -18.94 -33.50 1.54
CA TYR A 83 -19.07 -32.88 2.86
C TYR A 83 -19.77 -31.52 2.80
N GLY A 84 -20.39 -31.10 3.91
CA GLY A 84 -21.23 -29.91 3.94
C GLY A 84 -22.47 -30.07 3.05
N PHE A 85 -23.23 -29.00 2.88
CA PHE A 85 -24.53 -29.04 2.19
C PHE A 85 -25.42 -30.17 2.76
N LEU A 86 -25.80 -31.15 1.94
CA LEU A 86 -26.71 -32.23 2.29
C LEU A 86 -26.02 -33.50 2.78
N SER A 87 -24.70 -33.48 3.03
CA SER A 87 -23.95 -34.69 3.40
C SER A 87 -24.34 -35.34 4.72
N GLU A 88 -24.98 -34.58 5.61
CA GLU A 88 -25.48 -35.08 6.90
C GLU A 88 -27.01 -35.03 6.96
N ASN A 89 -27.68 -34.72 5.84
CA ASN A 89 -29.12 -34.56 5.80
C ASN A 89 -29.79 -35.95 5.62
N PRO A 90 -30.60 -36.42 6.60
CA PRO A 90 -31.25 -37.72 6.52
C PRO A 90 -32.31 -37.80 5.42
N GLU A 91 -32.96 -36.68 5.07
CA GLU A 91 -33.98 -36.62 4.02
C GLU A 91 -33.39 -36.92 2.63
N LEU A 92 -32.15 -36.48 2.36
CA LEU A 92 -31.48 -36.84 1.10
C LEU A 92 -31.24 -38.36 1.01
N ALA A 93 -30.80 -38.99 2.10
CA ALA A 93 -30.57 -40.43 2.13
C ALA A 93 -31.88 -41.21 1.91
N LEU A 94 -32.97 -40.80 2.58
CA LEU A 94 -34.31 -41.37 2.38
C LEU A 94 -34.81 -41.18 0.95
N ALA A 95 -34.72 -39.96 0.41
CA ALA A 95 -35.19 -39.66 -0.93
C ALA A 95 -34.40 -40.40 -2.02
N CYS A 96 -33.10 -40.66 -1.79
CA CYS A 96 -32.30 -41.53 -2.66
C CYS A 96 -32.81 -42.99 -2.60
N GLU A 97 -33.06 -43.52 -1.40
CA GLU A 97 -33.60 -44.88 -1.21
C GLU A 97 -34.96 -45.05 -1.89
N GLU A 98 -35.89 -44.10 -1.68
CA GLU A 98 -37.21 -44.07 -2.34
C GLU A 98 -37.11 -43.95 -3.87
N ALA A 99 -36.03 -43.34 -4.38
CA ALA A 99 -35.75 -43.23 -5.79
C ALA A 99 -35.01 -44.44 -6.40
N GLY A 100 -34.63 -45.44 -5.60
CA GLY A 100 -33.80 -46.55 -6.05
C GLY A 100 -32.36 -46.16 -6.39
N ILE A 101 -31.86 -45.07 -5.81
CA ILE A 101 -30.52 -44.52 -6.00
C ILE A 101 -29.72 -44.78 -4.71
N THR A 102 -28.50 -45.30 -4.83
CA THR A 102 -27.68 -45.57 -3.63
C THR A 102 -27.11 -44.27 -3.05
N PHE A 103 -27.42 -43.97 -1.80
CA PHE A 103 -26.73 -42.90 -1.06
C PHE A 103 -25.34 -43.40 -0.61
N VAL A 104 -24.27 -42.71 -1.00
CA VAL A 104 -22.89 -43.08 -0.63
C VAL A 104 -22.55 -42.47 0.73
N GLY A 105 -22.99 -43.14 1.78
CA GLY A 105 -22.80 -42.75 3.17
C GLY A 105 -23.50 -43.71 4.13
N PRO A 106 -23.62 -43.36 5.41
CA PRO A 106 -24.46 -44.11 6.35
C PRO A 106 -25.94 -43.89 6.05
N GLY A 107 -26.81 -44.81 6.51
CA GLY A 107 -28.25 -44.71 6.30
C GLY A 107 -28.92 -43.60 7.14
N ALA A 108 -30.14 -43.21 6.75
CA ALA A 108 -30.88 -42.09 7.36
C ALA A 108 -31.01 -42.19 8.89
N ARG A 109 -31.28 -43.38 9.43
CA ARG A 109 -31.34 -43.62 10.89
C ARG A 109 -30.05 -43.24 11.61
N ILE A 110 -28.89 -43.49 10.99
CA ILE A 110 -27.59 -43.14 11.56
C ILE A 110 -27.38 -41.64 11.47
N LEU A 111 -27.71 -41.03 10.33
CA LEU A 111 -27.65 -39.58 10.14
C LEU A 111 -28.50 -38.83 11.19
N GLU A 112 -29.72 -39.29 11.47
CA GLU A 112 -30.58 -38.74 12.53
C GLU A 112 -30.00 -38.93 13.93
N LEU A 113 -29.37 -40.08 14.20
CA LEU A 113 -28.76 -40.39 15.49
C LEU A 113 -27.55 -39.49 15.75
N THR A 114 -26.65 -39.35 14.76
CA THR A 114 -25.42 -38.58 14.89
C THR A 114 -25.64 -37.08 14.73
N GLY A 115 -26.67 -36.65 13.99
CA GLY A 115 -27.05 -35.24 13.84
C GLY A 115 -27.63 -34.63 15.12
N ASN A 116 -28.04 -35.46 16.10
CA ASN A 116 -28.48 -35.01 17.41
C ASN A 116 -27.40 -35.28 18.47
N LYS A 117 -26.76 -34.22 18.96
CA LYS A 117 -25.65 -34.31 19.92
C LYS A 117 -25.99 -35.07 21.20
N ALA A 118 -27.17 -34.85 21.76
CA ALA A 118 -27.58 -35.55 22.99
C ALA A 118 -27.72 -37.06 22.75
N ARG A 119 -28.29 -37.47 21.61
CA ARG A 119 -28.40 -38.89 21.22
C ARG A 119 -27.04 -39.52 20.96
N ALA A 120 -26.15 -38.80 20.28
CA ALA A 120 -24.78 -39.26 20.03
C ALA A 120 -23.99 -39.46 21.33
N VAL A 121 -24.08 -38.51 22.29
CA VAL A 121 -23.45 -38.62 23.62
C VAL A 121 -24.04 -39.79 24.42
N ALA A 122 -25.36 -39.98 24.39
CA ALA A 122 -25.99 -41.12 25.05
C ALA A 122 -25.52 -42.46 24.45
N ALA A 123 -25.36 -42.53 23.12
CA ALA A 123 -24.81 -43.70 22.44
C ALA A 123 -23.32 -43.94 22.77
N ALA A 124 -22.52 -42.87 22.90
CA ALA A 124 -21.13 -42.94 23.33
C ALA A 124 -21.00 -43.48 24.77
N ARG A 125 -21.83 -42.97 25.68
CA ARG A 125 -21.92 -43.48 27.06
C ARG A 125 -22.33 -44.95 27.11
N ALA A 126 -23.30 -45.36 26.27
CA ALA A 126 -23.71 -46.77 26.16
C ALA A 126 -22.62 -47.68 25.55
N ALA A 127 -21.70 -47.12 24.76
CA ALA A 127 -20.53 -47.81 24.20
C ALA A 127 -19.32 -47.85 25.14
N ASP A 128 -19.46 -47.36 26.38
CA ASP A 128 -18.37 -47.18 27.35
C ASP A 128 -17.23 -46.33 26.76
N VAL A 129 -17.60 -45.24 26.08
CA VAL A 129 -16.68 -44.20 25.60
C VAL A 129 -16.81 -42.99 26.53
N PRO A 130 -15.69 -42.41 27.02
CA PRO A 130 -15.74 -41.25 27.90
C PRO A 130 -16.45 -40.06 27.26
N VAL A 131 -17.33 -39.39 28.01
CA VAL A 131 -18.07 -38.19 27.59
C VAL A 131 -17.92 -37.08 28.62
N LEU A 132 -18.16 -35.83 28.22
CA LEU A 132 -18.15 -34.70 29.15
C LEU A 132 -19.29 -34.81 30.17
N GLY A 133 -19.02 -34.30 31.39
CA GLY A 133 -20.07 -34.07 32.37
C GLY A 133 -20.94 -32.91 31.94
N SER A 134 -22.25 -33.11 31.88
CA SER A 134 -23.23 -32.09 31.47
C SER A 134 -24.44 -32.09 32.40
N SER A 135 -25.11 -30.94 32.49
CA SER A 135 -26.43 -30.85 33.13
C SER A 135 -27.51 -31.35 32.19
N GLU A 136 -28.70 -31.62 32.74
CA GLU A 136 -29.90 -31.69 31.92
C GLU A 136 -30.20 -30.32 31.30
N PRO A 137 -30.70 -30.26 30.04
CA PRO A 137 -31.15 -29.02 29.45
C PRO A 137 -32.31 -28.39 30.22
N SER A 138 -32.26 -27.08 30.43
CA SER A 138 -33.27 -26.37 31.20
C SER A 138 -33.39 -24.90 30.80
N THR A 139 -34.56 -24.32 31.05
CA THR A 139 -34.79 -22.87 31.05
C THR A 139 -34.69 -22.26 32.46
N ASP A 140 -34.57 -23.10 33.49
CA ASP A 140 -34.42 -22.68 34.90
C ASP A 140 -32.96 -22.38 35.23
N VAL A 141 -32.66 -21.09 35.40
CA VAL A 141 -31.32 -20.60 35.75
C VAL A 141 -30.83 -21.17 37.09
N GLU A 142 -31.70 -21.31 38.10
CA GLU A 142 -31.31 -21.83 39.42
C GLU A 142 -31.00 -23.32 39.39
N ALA A 143 -31.70 -24.08 38.53
CA ALA A 143 -31.38 -25.49 38.31
C ALA A 143 -30.00 -25.65 37.68
N LEU A 144 -29.67 -24.83 36.68
CA LEU A 144 -28.38 -24.86 36.00
C LEU A 144 -27.24 -24.39 36.90
N VAL A 145 -27.44 -23.33 37.70
CA VAL A 145 -26.43 -22.87 38.67
C VAL A 145 -26.10 -23.96 39.69
N ARG A 146 -27.11 -24.68 40.22
CA ARG A 146 -26.87 -25.82 41.12
C ARG A 146 -26.16 -26.99 40.43
N ALA A 147 -26.52 -27.28 39.18
CA ALA A 147 -25.87 -28.34 38.41
C ALA A 147 -24.37 -28.04 38.15
N ALA A 148 -23.96 -26.78 38.15
CA ALA A 148 -22.56 -26.40 37.96
C ALA A 148 -21.64 -26.87 39.09
N ASP A 149 -22.14 -26.95 40.33
CA ASP A 149 -21.37 -27.41 41.49
C ASP A 149 -20.94 -28.88 41.33
N ASP A 150 -21.82 -29.71 40.75
CA ASP A 150 -21.55 -31.13 40.48
C ASP A 150 -20.65 -31.34 39.25
N ILE A 151 -20.68 -30.44 38.26
CA ILE A 151 -19.88 -30.53 37.02
C ILE A 151 -18.44 -30.03 37.24
N GLY A 152 -18.29 -28.95 38.02
CA GLY A 152 -17.02 -28.27 38.28
C GLY A 152 -16.58 -27.29 37.18
N PHE A 153 -16.01 -26.16 37.59
CA PHE A 153 -15.52 -25.10 36.69
C PHE A 153 -14.14 -25.42 36.08
N PRO A 154 -13.82 -24.88 34.88
CA PRO A 154 -14.68 -24.04 34.04
C PRO A 154 -15.78 -24.84 33.32
N VAL A 155 -16.92 -24.19 33.05
CA VAL A 155 -18.06 -24.77 32.31
C VAL A 155 -18.36 -23.96 31.06
N PHE A 156 -18.92 -24.60 30.04
CA PHE A 156 -19.58 -23.93 28.93
C PHE A 156 -21.10 -23.90 29.20
N VAL A 157 -21.70 -22.72 29.05
CA VAL A 157 -23.13 -22.58 28.83
C VAL A 157 -23.37 -22.77 27.33
N LYS A 158 -24.25 -23.70 26.93
CA LYS A 158 -24.56 -23.99 25.52
C LYS A 158 -26.06 -24.05 25.28
N ALA A 159 -26.52 -23.45 24.19
CA ALA A 159 -27.90 -23.60 23.72
C ALA A 159 -28.17 -25.00 23.14
N VAL A 160 -29.36 -25.56 23.40
CA VAL A 160 -29.77 -26.88 22.85
C VAL A 160 -29.91 -26.83 21.33
N ALA A 161 -30.55 -25.77 20.82
CA ALA A 161 -30.73 -25.53 19.40
C ALA A 161 -29.54 -24.80 18.74
N GLY A 162 -28.43 -24.60 19.47
CA GLY A 162 -27.28 -23.80 19.02
C GLY A 162 -26.37 -24.53 18.03
N GLY A 163 -26.02 -23.86 16.93
CA GLY A 163 -25.05 -24.32 15.92
C GLY A 163 -24.02 -23.25 15.56
N GLY A 164 -22.83 -23.66 15.09
CA GLY A 164 -21.82 -22.75 14.55
C GLY A 164 -21.13 -21.81 15.56
N GLY A 165 -21.15 -22.13 16.86
CA GLY A 165 -20.51 -21.33 17.90
C GLY A 165 -21.34 -20.16 18.43
N ARG A 166 -22.60 -20.02 18.02
CA ARG A 166 -23.57 -19.04 18.55
C ARG A 166 -24.34 -19.64 19.73
N GLY A 167 -24.63 -18.82 20.75
CA GLY A 167 -25.28 -19.31 21.98
C GLY A 167 -24.41 -20.22 22.86
N MET A 168 -23.08 -20.07 22.81
CA MET A 168 -22.16 -20.76 23.73
C MET A 168 -21.20 -19.78 24.43
N ARG A 169 -20.97 -19.96 25.73
CA ARG A 169 -20.11 -19.07 26.55
C ARG A 169 -19.29 -19.88 27.55
N ARG A 170 -17.98 -19.63 27.61
CA ARG A 170 -17.11 -20.22 28.63
C ARG A 170 -17.20 -19.39 29.90
N VAL A 171 -17.43 -20.05 31.02
CA VAL A 171 -17.49 -19.45 32.34
C VAL A 171 -16.40 -20.09 33.20
N GLY A 172 -15.43 -19.29 33.62
CA GLY A 172 -14.36 -19.72 34.53
C GLY A 172 -14.62 -19.38 35.99
N ASP A 173 -15.38 -18.31 36.24
CA ASP A 173 -15.70 -17.82 37.57
C ASP A 173 -17.19 -18.10 37.89
N PRO A 174 -17.49 -18.83 38.99
CA PRO A 174 -18.87 -19.05 39.43
C PRO A 174 -19.72 -17.78 39.53
N ALA A 175 -19.13 -16.63 39.86
CA ALA A 175 -19.86 -15.37 39.97
C ALA A 175 -20.48 -14.91 38.63
N GLN A 176 -19.89 -15.33 37.50
CA GLN A 176 -20.32 -14.94 36.15
C GLN A 176 -21.33 -15.93 35.52
N LEU A 177 -21.61 -17.07 36.18
CA LEU A 177 -22.40 -18.15 35.61
C LEU A 177 -23.85 -17.72 35.34
N ARG A 178 -24.50 -17.09 36.31
CA ARG A 178 -25.90 -16.66 36.21
C ARG A 178 -26.12 -15.73 35.01
N GLU A 179 -25.34 -14.67 34.93
CA GLU A 179 -25.43 -13.69 33.83
C GLU A 179 -25.16 -14.36 32.48
N SER A 180 -24.21 -15.29 32.42
CA SER A 180 -23.88 -16.03 31.20
C SER A 180 -25.02 -16.97 30.75
N ILE A 181 -25.70 -17.64 31.69
CA ILE A 181 -26.88 -18.47 31.40
C ILE A 181 -28.01 -17.61 30.84
N GLU A 182 -28.34 -16.50 31.50
CA GLU A 182 -29.41 -15.61 31.05
C GLU A 182 -29.11 -14.98 29.68
N ALA A 183 -27.86 -14.58 29.45
CA ALA A 183 -27.43 -14.02 28.18
C ALA A 183 -27.50 -15.06 27.05
N ALA A 184 -26.99 -16.28 27.28
CA ALA A 184 -27.03 -17.35 26.29
C ALA A 184 -28.48 -17.79 26.00
N SER A 185 -29.35 -17.84 27.01
CA SER A 185 -30.77 -18.16 26.87
C SER A 185 -31.52 -17.11 26.05
N ARG A 186 -31.29 -15.80 26.31
CA ARG A 186 -31.86 -14.71 25.49
C ARG A 186 -31.38 -14.76 24.05
N GLU A 187 -30.09 -15.03 23.85
CA GLU A 187 -29.49 -15.17 22.52
C GLU A 187 -30.09 -16.37 21.77
N ALA A 188 -30.27 -17.51 22.46
CA ALA A 188 -30.88 -18.71 21.90
C ALA A 188 -32.35 -18.51 21.53
N ALA A 189 -33.13 -17.84 22.40
CA ALA A 189 -34.52 -17.49 22.12
C ALA A 189 -34.64 -16.58 20.89
N SER A 190 -33.79 -15.55 20.79
CA SER A 190 -33.80 -14.61 19.67
C SER A 190 -33.33 -15.25 18.36
N ALA A 191 -32.36 -16.16 18.41
CA ALA A 191 -31.74 -16.72 17.22
C ALA A 191 -32.41 -18.00 16.73
N PHE A 192 -32.95 -18.82 17.63
CA PHE A 192 -33.42 -20.18 17.34
C PHE A 192 -34.85 -20.45 17.84
N GLY A 193 -35.50 -19.49 18.50
CA GLY A 193 -36.86 -19.65 19.03
C GLY A 193 -36.96 -20.56 20.26
N ASP A 194 -35.83 -21.07 20.77
CA ASP A 194 -35.75 -21.97 21.93
C ASP A 194 -34.77 -21.40 22.97
N PRO A 195 -35.24 -20.95 24.16
CA PRO A 195 -34.40 -20.43 25.23
C PRO A 195 -33.60 -21.50 25.99
N THR A 196 -33.77 -22.78 25.68
CA THR A 196 -33.20 -23.88 26.46
C THR A 196 -31.68 -23.96 26.33
N VAL A 197 -30.98 -23.99 27.47
CA VAL A 197 -29.52 -24.14 27.56
C VAL A 197 -29.14 -25.27 28.50
N PHE A 198 -27.91 -25.75 28.40
CA PHE A 198 -27.31 -26.73 29.31
C PHE A 198 -25.88 -26.32 29.67
N LEU A 199 -25.38 -26.85 30.79
CA LEU A 199 -23.98 -26.70 31.18
C LEU A 199 -23.19 -27.94 30.77
N GLU A 200 -21.97 -27.75 30.31
CA GLU A 200 -21.05 -28.83 30.00
C GLU A 200 -19.65 -28.46 30.51
N ARG A 201 -18.92 -29.42 31.07
CA ARG A 201 -17.55 -29.20 31.54
C ARG A 201 -16.68 -28.69 30.39
N ALA A 202 -15.97 -27.58 30.60
CA ALA A 202 -15.04 -27.05 29.62
C ALA A 202 -13.67 -27.72 29.76
N VAL A 203 -13.17 -28.33 28.70
CA VAL A 203 -11.78 -28.78 28.63
C VAL A 203 -10.89 -27.57 28.37
N VAL A 204 -9.86 -27.37 29.19
CA VAL A 204 -8.96 -26.21 29.10
C VAL A 204 -7.78 -26.53 28.20
N ASP A 205 -7.57 -25.70 27.18
CA ASP A 205 -6.53 -25.85 26.15
C ASP A 205 -6.43 -27.29 25.58
N PRO A 206 -7.55 -27.91 25.16
CA PRO A 206 -7.53 -29.27 24.67
C PRO A 206 -6.77 -29.36 23.33
N ARG A 207 -6.33 -30.58 23.03
CA ARG A 207 -6.12 -31.01 21.65
C ARG A 207 -7.42 -31.52 21.09
N HIS A 208 -7.75 -31.14 19.85
CA HIS A 208 -8.85 -31.71 19.11
C HIS A 208 -8.29 -32.88 18.29
N ILE A 209 -8.57 -34.10 18.74
CA ILE A 209 -8.10 -35.34 18.10
C ILE A 209 -9.30 -36.07 17.52
N GLU A 210 -9.19 -36.53 16.29
CA GLU A 210 -10.27 -37.23 15.61
C GLU A 210 -9.79 -38.50 14.94
N VAL A 211 -10.65 -39.52 14.87
CA VAL A 211 -10.30 -40.84 14.34
C VAL A 211 -11.09 -41.13 13.08
N GLN A 212 -10.38 -41.45 12.00
CA GLN A 212 -11.00 -41.88 10.76
C GLN A 212 -11.52 -43.32 10.89
N ILE A 213 -12.81 -43.50 10.63
CA ILE A 213 -13.48 -44.81 10.59
C ILE A 213 -13.83 -45.20 9.15
N LEU A 214 -13.68 -46.48 8.85
CA LEU A 214 -14.29 -47.14 7.70
C LEU A 214 -15.05 -48.39 8.18
N ALA A 215 -16.30 -48.52 7.74
CA ALA A 215 -17.16 -49.64 8.09
C ALA A 215 -17.90 -50.18 6.86
N ASP A 216 -18.00 -51.50 6.71
CA ASP A 216 -18.71 -52.14 5.59
C ASP A 216 -20.15 -52.56 5.92
N GLY A 217 -20.83 -53.18 4.95
CA GLY A 217 -22.21 -53.66 5.13
C GLY A 217 -22.36 -54.93 5.98
N GLN A 218 -21.26 -55.56 6.40
CA GLN A 218 -21.27 -56.77 7.24
C GLN A 218 -21.00 -56.49 8.72
N GLY A 219 -20.83 -55.20 9.09
CA GLY A 219 -20.53 -54.78 10.46
C GLY A 219 -19.04 -54.79 10.79
N ASN A 220 -18.16 -54.99 9.81
CA ASN A 220 -16.73 -54.83 10.04
C ASN A 220 -16.40 -53.34 10.14
N VAL A 221 -15.57 -52.98 11.12
CA VAL A 221 -15.18 -51.59 11.41
C VAL A 221 -13.69 -51.55 11.71
N ILE A 222 -12.97 -50.67 11.00
CA ILE A 222 -11.55 -50.36 11.21
C ILE A 222 -11.35 -48.85 11.41
N HIS A 223 -10.22 -48.48 12.02
CA HIS A 223 -9.73 -47.11 12.03
C HIS A 223 -8.52 -46.93 11.11
N LEU A 224 -8.38 -45.74 10.53
CA LEU A 224 -7.20 -45.31 9.77
C LEU A 224 -6.40 -44.27 10.57
N PHE A 225 -6.17 -44.59 11.85
CA PHE A 225 -5.52 -43.73 12.84
C PHE A 225 -6.23 -42.39 13.06
N GLU A 226 -5.56 -41.51 13.81
CA GLU A 226 -6.05 -40.21 14.23
C GLU A 226 -5.46 -39.06 13.41
N ARG A 227 -6.17 -37.92 13.45
CA ARG A 227 -5.69 -36.61 13.02
C ARG A 227 -5.71 -35.65 14.20
N ASP A 228 -4.77 -34.70 14.20
CA ASP A 228 -4.78 -33.57 15.12
C ASP A 228 -5.27 -32.32 14.38
N CYS A 229 -6.43 -31.83 14.80
CA CYS A 229 -7.13 -30.68 14.24
C CYS A 229 -7.15 -29.51 15.23
N SER A 230 -6.19 -29.45 16.16
CA SER A 230 -6.14 -28.45 17.23
C SER A 230 -5.81 -27.04 16.73
N VAL A 231 -5.21 -26.88 15.55
CA VAL A 231 -4.90 -25.55 15.02
C VAL A 231 -6.18 -24.93 14.47
N GLN A 232 -6.85 -24.16 15.33
CA GLN A 232 -8.18 -23.60 15.09
C GLN A 232 -8.23 -22.09 15.31
N ARG A 233 -9.10 -21.42 14.57
CA ARG A 233 -9.50 -20.03 14.80
C ARG A 233 -11.00 -19.96 14.99
N ARG A 234 -11.46 -19.43 16.12
CA ARG A 234 -12.91 -19.36 16.47
C ARG A 234 -13.62 -20.70 16.26
N HIS A 235 -12.98 -21.78 16.72
CA HIS A 235 -13.46 -23.16 16.58
C HIS A 235 -13.54 -23.71 15.13
N GLN A 236 -12.94 -23.02 14.15
CA GLN A 236 -12.80 -23.53 12.78
C GLN A 236 -11.38 -24.07 12.55
N LYS A 237 -11.27 -25.27 11.98
CA LYS A 237 -10.00 -25.94 11.64
C LYS A 237 -9.26 -25.17 10.54
N VAL A 238 -7.96 -24.95 10.74
CA VAL A 238 -7.09 -24.18 9.83
C VAL A 238 -5.99 -25.07 9.23
N ILE A 239 -5.31 -25.83 10.10
CA ILE A 239 -4.27 -26.79 9.73
C ILE A 239 -4.56 -28.11 10.44
N GLU A 240 -4.55 -29.19 9.68
CA GLU A 240 -4.79 -30.54 10.19
C GLU A 240 -3.56 -31.42 9.98
N LEU A 241 -3.24 -32.26 10.96
CA LEU A 241 -2.02 -33.08 11.01
C LEU A 241 -2.37 -34.56 11.09
N ALA A 242 -1.60 -35.44 10.45
CA ALA A 242 -1.70 -36.88 10.63
C ALA A 242 -0.30 -37.53 10.64
N PRO A 243 0.01 -38.47 11.54
CA PRO A 243 -0.70 -38.69 12.81
C PRO A 243 -0.57 -37.47 13.75
N ALA A 244 -1.20 -37.51 14.91
CA ALA A 244 -1.10 -36.45 15.91
C ALA A 244 0.35 -36.36 16.47
N PRO A 245 1.07 -35.23 16.32
CA PRO A 245 2.44 -35.10 16.82
C PRO A 245 2.50 -35.24 18.35
N ASN A 246 3.53 -35.89 18.88
CA ASN A 246 3.74 -36.06 20.33
C ASN A 246 2.54 -36.67 21.09
N LEU A 247 1.62 -37.38 20.42
CA LEU A 247 0.57 -38.13 21.11
C LEU A 247 1.16 -39.46 21.61
N ASP A 248 0.97 -39.75 22.89
CA ASP A 248 1.39 -41.02 23.48
C ASP A 248 0.77 -42.19 22.70
N PRO A 249 1.56 -43.19 22.25
CA PRO A 249 1.03 -44.32 21.48
C PRO A 249 -0.05 -45.10 22.22
N GLY A 250 0.07 -45.28 23.54
CA GLY A 250 -0.95 -45.96 24.34
C GLY A 250 -2.26 -45.17 24.40
N LEU A 251 -2.19 -43.84 24.46
CA LEU A 251 -3.36 -42.97 24.36
C LEU A 251 -3.99 -43.01 22.96
N ARG A 252 -3.18 -42.98 21.90
CA ARG A 252 -3.66 -43.17 20.51
C ARG A 252 -4.46 -44.45 20.37
N ASP A 253 -3.92 -45.56 20.86
CA ASP A 253 -4.57 -46.88 20.76
C ASP A 253 -5.91 -46.89 21.50
N ARG A 254 -5.99 -46.26 22.68
CA ARG A 254 -7.26 -46.10 23.42
C ARG A 254 -8.27 -45.27 22.62
N ILE A 255 -7.90 -44.10 22.14
CA ILE A 255 -8.79 -43.21 21.38
C ILE A 255 -9.31 -43.92 20.11
N CYS A 256 -8.42 -44.61 19.39
CA CYS A 256 -8.79 -45.38 18.20
C CYS A 256 -9.73 -46.55 18.52
N ALA A 257 -9.45 -47.30 19.59
CA ALA A 257 -10.31 -48.39 20.04
C ALA A 257 -11.70 -47.89 20.46
N ASP A 258 -11.77 -46.76 21.16
CA ASP A 258 -13.02 -46.13 21.58
C ASP A 258 -13.86 -45.68 20.38
N ALA A 259 -13.22 -45.07 19.37
CA ALA A 259 -13.89 -44.70 18.12
C ALA A 259 -14.47 -45.91 17.39
N VAL A 260 -13.72 -47.02 17.32
CA VAL A 260 -14.20 -48.28 16.72
C VAL A 260 -15.34 -48.89 17.53
N ARG A 261 -15.25 -48.89 18.88
CA ARG A 261 -16.35 -49.38 19.75
C ARG A 261 -17.62 -48.56 19.54
N PHE A 262 -17.52 -47.24 19.51
CA PHE A 262 -18.65 -46.36 19.24
C PHE A 262 -19.27 -46.65 17.87
N ALA A 263 -18.47 -46.71 16.80
CA ALA A 263 -18.96 -46.98 15.46
C ALA A 263 -19.63 -48.36 15.34
N ARG A 264 -19.12 -49.39 16.04
CA ARG A 264 -19.78 -50.71 16.14
C ARG A 264 -21.10 -50.64 16.90
N GLN A 265 -21.15 -49.93 18.02
CA GLN A 265 -22.35 -49.80 18.86
C GLN A 265 -23.53 -49.21 18.09
N ILE A 266 -23.28 -48.22 17.23
CA ILE A 266 -24.33 -47.58 16.44
C ILE A 266 -24.62 -48.31 15.12
N GLY A 267 -23.88 -49.38 14.80
CA GLY A 267 -24.01 -50.07 13.51
C GLY A 267 -23.62 -49.20 12.32
N TYR A 268 -22.50 -48.46 12.45
CA TYR A 268 -22.05 -47.51 11.43
C TYR A 268 -21.68 -48.21 10.11
N ARG A 269 -21.83 -47.48 9.00
CA ARG A 269 -21.44 -47.92 7.64
C ARG A 269 -20.78 -46.76 6.89
N ASN A 270 -19.89 -47.09 5.96
CA ASN A 270 -19.13 -46.18 5.11
C ASN A 270 -18.02 -45.43 5.89
N ALA A 271 -17.50 -44.32 5.35
CA ALA A 271 -16.53 -43.49 6.05
C ALA A 271 -17.21 -42.55 7.05
N GLY A 272 -16.58 -42.33 8.19
CA GLY A 272 -17.01 -41.36 9.19
C GLY A 272 -15.85 -40.98 10.10
N THR A 273 -16.01 -39.92 10.89
CA THR A 273 -14.96 -39.51 11.82
C THR A 273 -15.54 -39.32 13.21
N VAL A 274 -14.89 -39.90 14.21
CA VAL A 274 -15.23 -39.73 15.63
C VAL A 274 -14.27 -38.71 16.22
N GLU A 275 -14.80 -37.62 16.78
CA GLU A 275 -14.00 -36.51 17.30
C GLU A 275 -13.94 -36.53 18.84
N PHE A 276 -12.77 -36.17 19.37
CA PHE A 276 -12.45 -36.15 20.79
C PHE A 276 -11.74 -34.85 21.18
N LEU A 277 -11.93 -34.43 22.44
CA LEU A 277 -11.05 -33.48 23.10
C LEU A 277 -10.12 -34.24 24.03
N VAL A 278 -8.82 -33.92 23.96
CA VAL A 278 -7.78 -34.52 24.79
C VAL A 278 -7.16 -33.42 25.65
N ASP A 279 -7.19 -33.58 26.98
CA ASP A 279 -6.58 -32.64 27.90
C ASP A 279 -5.07 -32.88 28.09
N ARG A 280 -4.43 -32.06 28.93
CA ARG A 280 -2.98 -32.13 29.18
C ARG A 280 -2.56 -33.38 29.97
N ASP A 281 -3.48 -33.97 30.72
CA ASP A 281 -3.23 -35.17 31.54
C ASP A 281 -3.46 -36.45 30.72
N GLY A 282 -3.88 -36.32 29.47
CA GLY A 282 -4.14 -37.43 28.56
C GLY A 282 -5.52 -38.07 28.73
N ASN A 283 -6.47 -37.37 29.37
CA ASN A 283 -7.87 -37.79 29.37
C ASN A 283 -8.51 -37.35 28.05
N HIS A 284 -9.18 -38.28 27.37
CA HIS A 284 -9.94 -38.00 26.15
C HIS A 284 -11.44 -38.13 26.40
N VAL A 285 -12.23 -37.30 25.72
CA VAL A 285 -13.69 -37.31 25.79
C VAL A 285 -14.29 -37.15 24.40
N PHE A 286 -15.32 -37.94 24.10
CA PHE A 286 -16.08 -37.85 22.86
C PHE A 286 -16.82 -36.51 22.78
N ILE A 287 -16.81 -35.90 21.59
CA ILE A 287 -17.59 -34.68 21.32
C ILE A 287 -18.67 -34.89 20.26
N GLU A 288 -18.35 -35.50 19.13
CA GLU A 288 -19.29 -35.77 18.05
C GLU A 288 -18.77 -36.83 17.09
N MET A 289 -19.66 -37.29 16.22
CA MET A 289 -19.28 -38.06 15.04
C MET A 289 -19.76 -37.31 13.80
N ASN A 290 -18.84 -37.10 12.86
CA ASN A 290 -19.14 -36.58 11.54
C ASN A 290 -19.44 -37.78 10.63
N PRO A 291 -20.71 -38.05 10.25
CA PRO A 291 -21.12 -39.26 9.56
C PRO A 291 -20.86 -39.22 8.05
N ARG A 292 -19.67 -38.73 7.66
CA ARG A 292 -19.28 -38.42 6.28
C ARG A 292 -17.75 -38.31 6.14
N ILE A 293 -17.28 -38.08 4.91
CA ILE A 293 -15.91 -37.66 4.69
C ILE A 293 -15.66 -36.24 5.25
N GLN A 294 -14.42 -35.94 5.59
CA GLN A 294 -13.99 -34.61 6.02
C GLN A 294 -13.01 -33.97 5.04
N VAL A 295 -12.85 -32.65 5.13
CA VAL A 295 -11.97 -31.88 4.24
C VAL A 295 -10.53 -32.38 4.34
N GLU A 296 -10.12 -32.71 5.55
CA GLU A 296 -8.82 -33.20 6.02
C GLU A 296 -8.59 -34.71 5.83
N HIS A 297 -9.47 -35.43 5.13
CA HIS A 297 -9.23 -36.84 4.82
C HIS A 297 -7.88 -37.07 4.10
N THR A 298 -7.41 -36.07 3.36
CA THR A 298 -6.18 -36.13 2.54
C THR A 298 -4.94 -36.44 3.38
N VAL A 299 -4.83 -35.94 4.62
CA VAL A 299 -3.66 -36.25 5.45
C VAL A 299 -3.67 -37.69 5.92
N THR A 300 -4.85 -38.28 6.15
CA THR A 300 -4.99 -39.71 6.45
C THR A 300 -4.61 -40.56 5.26
N GLU A 301 -5.05 -40.21 4.05
CA GLU A 301 -4.65 -40.94 2.83
C GLU A 301 -3.13 -40.90 2.64
N GLU A 302 -2.49 -39.74 2.84
CA GLU A 302 -1.03 -39.60 2.67
C GLU A 302 -0.21 -40.43 3.66
N VAL A 303 -0.73 -40.69 4.87
CA VAL A 303 -0.01 -41.48 5.89
C VAL A 303 -0.45 -42.95 5.97
N THR A 304 -1.55 -43.34 5.34
CA THR A 304 -2.04 -44.74 5.35
C THR A 304 -1.99 -45.40 3.99
N ASP A 305 -1.92 -44.62 2.90
CA ASP A 305 -2.01 -45.10 1.51
C ASP A 305 -3.36 -45.76 1.18
N VAL A 306 -4.42 -45.40 1.93
CA VAL A 306 -5.79 -45.84 1.69
C VAL A 306 -6.56 -44.70 1.03
N ASP A 307 -7.08 -44.92 -0.19
CA ASP A 307 -7.97 -43.97 -0.86
C ASP A 307 -9.37 -44.04 -0.23
N LEU A 308 -9.73 -43.01 0.53
CA LEU A 308 -10.98 -42.98 1.29
C LEU A 308 -12.19 -42.86 0.38
N VAL A 309 -12.12 -42.04 -0.67
CA VAL A 309 -13.29 -41.80 -1.54
C VAL A 309 -13.60 -43.01 -2.41
N GLN A 310 -12.59 -43.70 -2.92
CA GLN A 310 -12.78 -44.98 -3.60
C GLN A 310 -13.35 -46.02 -2.64
N ALA A 311 -12.83 -46.10 -1.40
CA ALA A 311 -13.36 -47.03 -0.40
C ALA A 311 -14.84 -46.76 -0.10
N GLN A 312 -15.24 -45.49 0.05
CA GLN A 312 -16.64 -45.10 0.23
C GLN A 312 -17.54 -45.61 -0.91
N LEU A 313 -17.12 -45.43 -2.17
CA LEU A 313 -17.88 -45.85 -3.35
C LEU A 313 -17.99 -47.38 -3.44
N ARG A 314 -16.90 -48.11 -3.20
CA ARG A 314 -16.87 -49.58 -3.22
C ARG A 314 -17.73 -50.20 -2.11
N ILE A 315 -17.64 -49.67 -0.88
CA ILE A 315 -18.48 -50.09 0.25
C ILE A 315 -19.96 -49.80 0.00
N ALA A 316 -20.28 -48.65 -0.58
CA ALA A 316 -21.66 -48.34 -0.97
C ALA A 316 -22.17 -49.30 -2.07
N ALA A 317 -21.30 -49.72 -2.99
CA ALA A 317 -21.60 -50.71 -4.03
C ALA A 317 -21.67 -52.17 -3.51
N GLY A 318 -21.44 -52.39 -2.20
CA GLY A 318 -21.63 -53.68 -1.52
C GLY A 318 -20.35 -54.46 -1.22
N GLU A 319 -19.16 -53.94 -1.52
CA GLU A 319 -17.89 -54.60 -1.19
C GLU A 319 -17.59 -54.51 0.32
N THR A 320 -16.93 -55.55 0.84
CA THR A 320 -16.50 -55.65 2.25
C THR A 320 -15.09 -55.08 2.44
N LEU A 321 -14.70 -54.78 3.69
CA LEU A 321 -13.31 -54.36 3.98
C LEU A 321 -12.29 -55.40 3.51
N ALA A 322 -12.63 -56.69 3.57
CA ALA A 322 -11.80 -57.77 3.06
C ALA A 322 -11.63 -57.72 1.52
N ASP A 323 -12.69 -57.40 0.77
CA ASP A 323 -12.61 -57.22 -0.69
C ASP A 323 -11.74 -56.01 -1.08
N LEU A 324 -11.68 -55.00 -0.20
CA LEU A 324 -10.79 -53.85 -0.33
C LEU A 324 -9.35 -54.17 0.10
N GLY A 325 -9.07 -55.36 0.64
CA GLY A 325 -7.77 -55.75 1.18
C GLY A 325 -7.42 -55.03 2.50
N LEU A 326 -8.42 -54.53 3.21
CA LEU A 326 -8.26 -53.73 4.44
C LEU A 326 -8.57 -54.58 5.68
N ALA A 327 -7.57 -54.74 6.53
CA ALA A 327 -7.69 -55.32 7.86
C ALA A 327 -6.88 -54.47 8.84
N GLN A 328 -7.32 -54.35 10.09
CA GLN A 328 -6.75 -53.39 11.06
C GLN A 328 -5.24 -53.61 11.26
N GLU A 329 -4.82 -54.87 11.29
CA GLU A 329 -3.45 -55.33 11.45
C GLU A 329 -2.51 -54.94 10.29
N ASN A 330 -3.07 -54.62 9.12
CA ASN A 330 -2.29 -54.26 7.92
C ASN A 330 -2.19 -52.74 7.70
N ILE A 331 -2.95 -51.94 8.47
CA ILE A 331 -2.90 -50.48 8.36
C ILE A 331 -1.68 -49.95 9.13
N THR A 332 -0.79 -49.27 8.44
CA THR A 332 0.47 -48.74 9.03
C THR A 332 0.64 -47.27 8.74
N LEU A 333 1.21 -46.54 9.71
CA LEU A 333 1.55 -45.12 9.53
C LEU A 333 2.83 -44.96 8.71
N ARG A 334 2.77 -44.14 7.67
CA ARG A 334 3.87 -43.82 6.77
C ARG A 334 4.26 -42.35 6.91
N GLY A 335 5.15 -42.09 7.86
CA GLY A 335 5.66 -40.73 8.12
C GLY A 335 4.59 -39.81 8.72
N ALA A 336 4.55 -38.57 8.26
CA ALA A 336 3.59 -37.56 8.70
C ALA A 336 3.12 -36.68 7.53
N ALA A 337 1.90 -36.17 7.63
CA ALA A 337 1.31 -35.24 6.69
C ALA A 337 0.63 -34.09 7.43
N LEU A 338 0.54 -32.95 6.75
CA LEU A 338 -0.27 -31.82 7.19
C LEU A 338 -1.02 -31.20 6.01
N GLN A 339 -2.17 -30.61 6.27
CA GLN A 339 -2.96 -29.88 5.29
C GLN A 339 -3.10 -28.43 5.70
N CYS A 340 -2.94 -27.51 4.73
CA CYS A 340 -3.30 -26.11 4.86
C CYS A 340 -4.39 -25.77 3.83
N ARG A 341 -5.39 -25.01 4.24
CA ARG A 341 -6.43 -24.49 3.33
C ARG A 341 -6.02 -23.09 2.88
N ILE A 342 -5.77 -22.92 1.59
CA ILE A 342 -5.52 -21.60 1.01
C ILE A 342 -6.87 -20.98 0.67
N THR A 343 -7.18 -19.82 1.28
CA THR A 343 -8.47 -19.11 1.13
C THR A 343 -8.27 -17.67 0.65
N THR A 344 -9.35 -17.02 0.21
CA THR A 344 -9.34 -15.56 -0.07
C THR A 344 -9.50 -14.68 1.17
N GLU A 345 -9.48 -15.26 2.36
CA GLU A 345 -9.63 -14.48 3.60
C GLU A 345 -8.40 -13.61 3.83
N ASP A 346 -8.60 -12.31 4.00
CA ASP A 346 -7.54 -11.35 4.29
C ASP A 346 -7.27 -11.25 5.81
N PRO A 347 -6.14 -11.75 6.32
CA PRO A 347 -5.82 -11.66 7.74
C PRO A 347 -5.75 -10.22 8.26
N ALA A 348 -5.31 -9.27 7.41
CA ALA A 348 -5.20 -7.86 7.77
C ALA A 348 -6.57 -7.18 7.92
N ASN A 349 -7.60 -7.73 7.27
CA ASN A 349 -8.98 -7.26 7.33
C ASN A 349 -9.89 -8.23 8.11
N GLY A 350 -9.36 -8.84 9.18
CA GLY A 350 -10.14 -9.68 10.09
C GLY A 350 -10.57 -11.04 9.53
N PHE A 351 -9.88 -11.53 8.50
CA PHE A 351 -10.19 -12.74 7.71
C PHE A 351 -11.49 -12.61 6.91
N ARG A 352 -11.81 -11.40 6.45
CA ARG A 352 -12.91 -11.20 5.51
C ARG A 352 -12.53 -11.83 4.16
N PRO A 353 -13.39 -12.67 3.56
CA PRO A 353 -13.19 -13.19 2.20
C PRO A 353 -13.11 -12.07 1.19
N ASP A 354 -12.04 -12.05 0.42
CA ASP A 354 -11.89 -11.17 -0.74
C ASP A 354 -12.60 -11.79 -1.96
N THR A 355 -13.04 -10.92 -2.87
CA THR A 355 -13.77 -11.28 -4.10
C THR A 355 -13.12 -10.61 -5.30
N GLY A 356 -13.40 -11.11 -6.50
CA GLY A 356 -12.87 -10.55 -7.74
C GLY A 356 -12.10 -11.55 -8.57
N ARG A 357 -11.39 -11.06 -9.58
CA ARG A 357 -10.76 -11.89 -10.60
C ARG A 357 -9.32 -12.23 -10.25
N ILE A 358 -9.00 -13.53 -10.29
CA ILE A 358 -7.61 -14.00 -10.16
C ILE A 358 -6.83 -13.61 -11.41
N SER A 359 -5.93 -12.63 -11.32
CA SER A 359 -5.10 -12.16 -12.44
C SER A 359 -3.90 -13.07 -12.70
N ALA A 360 -3.44 -13.80 -11.69
CA ALA A 360 -2.43 -14.83 -11.82
C ALA A 360 -2.59 -15.92 -10.76
N TYR A 361 -2.37 -17.17 -11.18
CA TYR A 361 -2.36 -18.32 -10.29
C TYR A 361 -1.15 -19.21 -10.61
N ARG A 362 -0.29 -19.44 -9.61
CA ARG A 362 0.74 -20.48 -9.65
C ARG A 362 0.70 -21.28 -8.38
N SER A 363 0.54 -22.57 -8.56
CA SER A 363 0.63 -23.55 -7.49
C SER A 363 2.06 -24.10 -7.36
N PRO A 364 2.47 -24.50 -6.15
CA PRO A 364 3.71 -25.22 -5.92
C PRO A 364 3.61 -26.65 -6.47
N GLY A 365 4.74 -27.36 -6.54
CA GLY A 365 4.80 -28.76 -6.93
C GLY A 365 5.94 -29.52 -6.25
N GLY A 366 6.38 -30.63 -6.83
CA GLY A 366 7.53 -31.40 -6.36
C GLY A 366 7.20 -32.45 -5.28
N SER A 367 8.23 -33.17 -4.84
CA SER A 367 8.10 -34.35 -3.97
C SER A 367 7.36 -34.05 -2.66
N GLY A 368 6.30 -34.83 -2.39
CA GLY A 368 5.52 -34.77 -1.15
C GLY A 368 4.55 -33.60 -1.07
N ILE A 369 4.22 -32.98 -2.20
CA ILE A 369 3.17 -31.96 -2.32
C ILE A 369 1.97 -32.56 -3.05
N ARG A 370 0.81 -32.49 -2.42
CA ARG A 370 -0.49 -32.84 -2.98
C ARG A 370 -1.37 -31.59 -3.00
N LEU A 371 -2.09 -31.41 -4.10
CA LEU A 371 -3.00 -30.28 -4.31
C LEU A 371 -4.39 -30.77 -4.72
N ASP A 372 -5.38 -30.38 -3.94
CA ASP A 372 -6.79 -30.59 -4.23
C ASP A 372 -7.43 -29.20 -4.44
N GLY A 373 -7.42 -28.75 -5.70
CA GLY A 373 -7.96 -27.44 -6.11
C GLY A 373 -9.41 -27.55 -6.58
N GLY A 374 -10.24 -26.56 -6.20
CA GLY A 374 -11.67 -26.54 -6.52
C GLY A 374 -12.04 -25.73 -7.75
N THR A 375 -11.59 -24.48 -7.84
CA THR A 375 -12.14 -23.47 -8.78
C THR A 375 -11.09 -22.57 -9.44
N THR A 376 -9.82 -22.75 -9.14
CA THR A 376 -8.82 -21.68 -9.31
C THR A 376 -7.88 -21.86 -10.49
N HIS A 377 -7.97 -20.96 -11.46
CA HIS A 377 -6.97 -20.70 -12.49
C HIS A 377 -6.89 -19.19 -12.75
N ALA A 378 -5.92 -18.76 -13.56
CA ALA A 378 -5.88 -17.38 -14.01
C ALA A 378 -7.16 -17.06 -14.81
N GLY A 379 -7.84 -15.98 -14.45
CA GLY A 379 -9.12 -15.56 -15.01
C GLY A 379 -10.36 -16.03 -14.23
N THR A 380 -10.23 -16.90 -13.22
CA THR A 380 -11.36 -17.26 -12.34
C THR A 380 -11.88 -16.02 -11.63
N GLU A 381 -13.21 -15.87 -11.60
CA GLU A 381 -13.90 -14.86 -10.82
C GLU A 381 -14.41 -15.47 -9.51
N ILE A 382 -13.93 -14.95 -8.39
CA ILE A 382 -14.32 -15.37 -7.05
C ILE A 382 -15.52 -14.54 -6.62
N SER A 383 -16.66 -15.19 -6.40
CA SER A 383 -17.90 -14.58 -5.93
C SER A 383 -18.06 -14.69 -4.42
N ALA A 384 -18.91 -13.84 -3.85
CA ALA A 384 -19.25 -13.88 -2.41
C ALA A 384 -20.23 -15.02 -2.02
N HIS A 385 -20.76 -15.76 -3.01
CA HIS A 385 -21.83 -16.73 -2.79
C HIS A 385 -21.40 -17.98 -2.01
N PHE A 386 -20.15 -18.41 -2.16
CA PHE A 386 -19.65 -19.68 -1.65
C PHE A 386 -18.50 -19.49 -0.64
N ASP A 387 -17.89 -20.59 -0.20
CA ASP A 387 -16.70 -20.50 0.65
C ASP A 387 -15.50 -19.90 -0.09
N SER A 388 -14.62 -19.29 0.69
CA SER A 388 -13.40 -18.62 0.25
C SER A 388 -12.27 -19.58 -0.15
N MET A 389 -12.49 -20.89 -0.18
CA MET A 389 -11.45 -21.89 -0.40
C MET A 389 -10.98 -21.92 -1.86
N LEU A 390 -9.68 -21.73 -2.06
CA LEU A 390 -9.03 -21.74 -3.37
C LEU A 390 -8.45 -23.12 -3.69
N VAL A 391 -7.63 -23.66 -2.76
CA VAL A 391 -6.93 -24.94 -2.91
C VAL A 391 -6.53 -25.50 -1.55
N LYS A 392 -6.60 -26.82 -1.40
CA LYS A 392 -6.01 -27.52 -0.26
C LYS A 392 -4.58 -27.93 -0.60
N LEU A 393 -3.63 -27.54 0.25
CA LEU A 393 -2.24 -27.92 0.17
C LEU A 393 -1.97 -29.00 1.22
N THR A 394 -1.72 -30.23 0.77
CA THR A 394 -1.32 -31.32 1.65
C THR A 394 0.16 -31.64 1.43
N CYS A 395 0.93 -31.66 2.51
CA CYS A 395 2.36 -31.91 2.48
C CYS A 395 2.70 -33.13 3.32
N ARG A 396 3.33 -34.14 2.72
CA ARG A 396 3.83 -35.33 3.43
C ARG A 396 5.33 -35.32 3.60
N GLY A 397 5.83 -35.98 4.63
CA GLY A 397 7.25 -36.17 4.92
C GLY A 397 7.49 -37.49 5.65
N ARG A 398 8.76 -37.92 5.71
CA ARG A 398 9.14 -39.11 6.50
C ARG A 398 8.92 -38.91 8.01
N ASP A 399 8.87 -37.65 8.43
CA ASP A 399 8.65 -37.17 9.79
C ASP A 399 7.90 -35.83 9.73
N PHE A 400 7.38 -35.38 10.87
CA PHE A 400 6.62 -34.12 10.98
C PHE A 400 7.46 -32.90 10.56
N ALA A 401 8.73 -32.84 10.96
CA ALA A 401 9.62 -31.74 10.60
C ALA A 401 9.80 -31.59 9.08
N THR A 402 9.91 -32.70 8.35
CA THR A 402 9.99 -32.72 6.89
C THR A 402 8.69 -32.27 6.23
N ALA A 403 7.53 -32.70 6.76
CA ALA A 403 6.23 -32.26 6.27
C ALA A 403 6.05 -30.74 6.45
N VAL A 404 6.41 -30.19 7.62
CA VAL A 404 6.41 -28.75 7.89
C VAL A 404 7.37 -28.00 6.98
N GLY A 405 8.59 -28.49 6.79
CA GLY A 405 9.57 -27.88 5.86
C GLY A 405 9.05 -27.80 4.42
N ARG A 406 8.36 -28.84 3.95
CA ARG A 406 7.70 -28.86 2.62
C ARG A 406 6.53 -27.89 2.54
N ALA A 407 5.70 -27.81 3.59
CA ALA A 407 4.61 -26.86 3.67
C ALA A 407 5.10 -25.41 3.62
N ARG A 408 6.11 -25.05 4.43
CA ARG A 408 6.75 -23.71 4.44
C ARG A 408 7.22 -23.30 3.04
N ARG A 409 7.90 -24.21 2.34
CA ARG A 409 8.37 -23.99 0.97
C ARG A 409 7.21 -23.84 -0.01
N ALA A 410 6.21 -24.71 0.06
CA ALA A 410 5.05 -24.67 -0.82
C ALA A 410 4.19 -23.41 -0.66
N VAL A 411 3.93 -22.95 0.57
CA VAL A 411 3.21 -21.69 0.81
C VAL A 411 4.01 -20.47 0.32
N ALA A 412 5.34 -20.51 0.40
CA ALA A 412 6.22 -19.46 -0.13
C ALA A 412 6.33 -19.45 -1.67
N GLU A 413 6.08 -20.57 -2.34
CA GLU A 413 6.09 -20.69 -3.80
C GLU A 413 4.79 -20.24 -4.47
N PHE A 414 3.65 -20.31 -3.76
CA PHE A 414 2.37 -19.86 -4.29
C PHE A 414 2.44 -18.41 -4.82
N ARG A 415 1.88 -18.19 -6.00
CA ARG A 415 1.67 -16.83 -6.55
C ARG A 415 0.22 -16.71 -6.97
N ILE A 416 -0.60 -16.16 -6.08
CA ILE A 416 -2.00 -15.82 -6.33
C ILE A 416 -2.07 -14.29 -6.35
N ARG A 417 -2.71 -13.73 -7.39
CA ARG A 417 -2.85 -12.28 -7.61
C ARG A 417 -4.27 -11.95 -8.03
N GLY A 418 -4.69 -10.72 -7.76
CA GLY A 418 -6.04 -10.22 -8.05
C GLY A 418 -7.02 -10.37 -6.88
N VAL A 419 -6.73 -11.23 -5.91
CA VAL A 419 -7.43 -11.34 -4.63
C VAL A 419 -6.42 -11.56 -3.50
N SER A 420 -6.78 -11.12 -2.31
CA SER A 420 -6.07 -11.37 -1.05
C SER A 420 -6.12 -12.86 -0.68
N THR A 421 -5.18 -13.32 0.15
CA THR A 421 -5.15 -14.71 0.61
C THR A 421 -4.66 -14.83 2.05
N ASN A 422 -5.00 -15.94 2.70
CA ASN A 422 -4.53 -16.26 4.05
C ASN A 422 -3.09 -16.79 4.11
N ILE A 423 -2.34 -16.80 3.00
CA ILE A 423 -0.97 -17.33 2.92
C ILE A 423 0.00 -16.68 3.94
N PRO A 424 0.04 -15.36 4.13
CA PRO A 424 0.96 -14.75 5.12
C PRO A 424 0.71 -15.25 6.54
N PHE A 425 -0.56 -15.48 6.89
CA PHE A 425 -0.93 -16.06 8.18
C PHE A 425 -0.47 -17.52 8.30
N LEU A 426 -0.66 -18.33 7.26
CA LEU A 426 -0.15 -19.72 7.24
C LEU A 426 1.37 -19.78 7.34
N GLN A 427 2.09 -18.86 6.68
CA GLN A 427 3.56 -18.74 6.82
C GLN A 427 3.96 -18.48 8.27
N ALA A 428 3.30 -17.54 8.95
CA ALA A 428 3.56 -17.25 10.35
C ALA A 428 3.29 -18.45 11.27
N VAL A 429 2.18 -19.16 11.07
CA VAL A 429 1.87 -20.38 11.84
C VAL A 429 2.94 -21.46 11.62
N LEU A 430 3.35 -21.70 10.37
CA LEU A 430 4.35 -22.72 10.03
C LEU A 430 5.78 -22.35 10.50
N ASP A 431 6.06 -21.06 10.71
CA ASP A 431 7.33 -20.56 11.24
C ASP A 431 7.38 -20.58 12.79
N ASP A 432 6.22 -20.63 13.47
CA ASP A 432 6.14 -20.59 14.93
C ASP A 432 6.86 -21.79 15.58
N PRO A 433 7.74 -21.56 16.58
CA PRO A 433 8.49 -22.64 17.22
C PRO A 433 7.64 -23.72 17.90
N GLN A 434 6.48 -23.38 18.49
CA GLN A 434 5.61 -24.37 19.15
C GLN A 434 4.85 -25.21 18.12
N PHE A 435 4.40 -24.62 17.01
CA PHE A 435 3.83 -25.41 15.91
C PHE A 435 4.86 -26.42 15.37
N ARG A 436 6.10 -25.98 15.13
CA ARG A 436 7.19 -26.85 14.64
C ARG A 436 7.59 -27.94 15.64
N ALA A 437 7.42 -27.69 16.93
CA ALA A 437 7.61 -28.69 17.98
C ALA A 437 6.42 -29.66 18.11
N GLY A 438 5.31 -29.45 17.38
CA GLY A 438 4.09 -30.26 17.50
C GLY A 438 3.34 -30.01 18.81
N GLN A 439 3.48 -28.82 19.39
CA GLN A 439 2.85 -28.40 20.64
C GLN A 439 1.71 -27.43 20.33
N VAL A 440 0.55 -28.00 19.96
CA VAL A 440 -0.63 -27.24 19.55
C VAL A 440 -1.82 -27.60 20.43
N THR A 441 -2.71 -26.62 20.65
CA THR A 441 -3.99 -26.76 21.34
C THR A 441 -5.03 -25.91 20.59
N THR A 442 -6.33 -26.08 20.89
CA THR A 442 -7.40 -25.27 20.29
C THR A 442 -7.24 -23.77 20.55
N SER A 443 -6.47 -23.38 21.58
CA SER A 443 -6.18 -21.99 21.94
C SER A 443 -4.92 -21.43 21.24
N PHE A 444 -4.20 -22.24 20.44
CA PHE A 444 -2.88 -21.89 19.90
C PHE A 444 -2.83 -20.55 19.16
N ILE A 445 -3.81 -20.30 18.27
CA ILE A 445 -3.89 -19.06 17.48
C ILE A 445 -4.33 -17.88 18.36
N GLU A 446 -5.32 -18.08 19.24
CA GLU A 446 -5.84 -17.04 20.13
C GLU A 446 -4.76 -16.47 21.07
N GLN A 447 -3.89 -17.34 21.58
CA GLN A 447 -2.78 -16.97 22.46
C GLN A 447 -1.63 -16.25 21.72
N ARG A 448 -1.71 -16.09 20.39
CA ARG A 448 -0.63 -15.57 19.54
C ARG A 448 -1.13 -14.49 18.57
N PRO A 449 -1.52 -13.31 19.06
CA PRO A 449 -2.04 -12.24 18.20
C PRO A 449 -1.02 -11.78 17.13
N HIS A 450 0.29 -11.93 17.38
CA HIS A 450 1.35 -11.60 16.42
C HIS A 450 1.33 -12.45 15.14
N LEU A 451 0.64 -13.60 15.11
CA LEU A 451 0.46 -14.38 13.89
C LEU A 451 -0.42 -13.65 12.86
N LEU A 452 -1.22 -12.67 13.32
CA LEU A 452 -2.13 -11.89 12.48
C LEU A 452 -1.47 -10.66 11.86
N THR A 453 -0.27 -10.28 12.29
CA THR A 453 0.48 -9.10 11.81
C THR A 453 1.62 -9.49 10.86
N ALA A 454 1.55 -10.67 10.25
CA ALA A 454 2.60 -11.22 9.40
C ALA A 454 2.89 -10.37 8.16
N ARG A 455 4.16 -10.32 7.74
CA ARG A 455 4.64 -9.50 6.63
C ARG A 455 4.04 -9.95 5.29
N HIS A 456 3.47 -9.03 4.53
CA HIS A 456 3.02 -9.28 3.16
C HIS A 456 4.21 -9.21 2.18
N SER A 457 4.14 -10.01 1.11
CA SER A 457 5.07 -9.88 -0.03
C SER A 457 4.96 -8.47 -0.63
N ALA A 458 6.10 -7.78 -0.82
CA ALA A 458 6.14 -6.41 -1.33
C ALA A 458 5.56 -6.24 -2.76
N ASP A 459 5.47 -7.33 -3.53
CA ASP A 459 4.90 -7.42 -4.88
C ASP A 459 5.36 -6.30 -5.84
N ARG A 460 6.65 -5.91 -5.71
CA ARG A 460 7.25 -4.75 -6.37
C ARG A 460 7.01 -4.71 -7.88
N GLY A 461 7.06 -5.87 -8.55
CA GLY A 461 6.85 -5.96 -9.99
C GLY A 461 5.42 -5.68 -10.43
N THR A 462 4.40 -6.16 -9.70
CA THR A 462 3.00 -5.85 -10.02
C THR A 462 2.73 -4.37 -9.78
N LYS A 463 3.20 -3.80 -8.65
CA LYS A 463 2.96 -2.40 -8.31
C LYS A 463 3.52 -1.43 -9.36
N LEU A 464 4.76 -1.67 -9.81
CA LEU A 464 5.37 -0.88 -10.89
C LEU A 464 4.62 -1.05 -12.22
N LEU A 465 4.21 -2.28 -12.53
CA LEU A 465 3.42 -2.55 -13.74
C LEU A 465 2.07 -1.84 -13.70
N THR A 466 1.42 -1.75 -12.52
CA THR A 466 0.18 -0.99 -12.34
C THR A 466 0.37 0.50 -12.65
N TYR A 467 1.46 1.11 -12.17
CA TYR A 467 1.78 2.50 -12.50
C TYR A 467 2.02 2.69 -14.00
N LEU A 468 2.85 1.83 -14.59
CA LEU A 468 3.14 1.88 -16.03
C LEU A 468 1.88 1.70 -16.87
N ALA A 469 0.98 0.80 -16.47
CA ALA A 469 -0.31 0.59 -17.11
C ALA A 469 -1.22 1.83 -16.99
N ASP A 470 -1.28 2.46 -15.80
CA ASP A 470 -2.04 3.70 -15.57
C ASP A 470 -1.57 4.83 -16.49
N VAL A 471 -0.27 5.10 -16.54
CA VAL A 471 0.31 6.15 -17.39
C VAL A 471 0.11 5.83 -18.87
N THR A 472 0.21 4.55 -19.27
CA THR A 472 -0.01 4.12 -20.67
C THR A 472 -1.45 4.39 -21.14
N VAL A 473 -2.43 4.13 -20.29
CA VAL A 473 -3.86 4.34 -20.60
C VAL A 473 -4.21 5.82 -20.53
N ASN A 474 -3.87 6.48 -19.42
CA ASN A 474 -4.36 7.82 -19.10
C ASN A 474 -3.52 8.96 -19.69
N LYS A 475 -2.30 8.67 -20.18
CA LYS A 475 -1.43 9.61 -20.91
C LYS A 475 -1.40 11.04 -20.32
N PRO A 476 -1.08 11.19 -19.02
CA PRO A 476 -1.19 12.48 -18.33
C PRO A 476 -0.33 13.60 -18.93
N HIS A 477 0.70 13.25 -19.70
CA HIS A 477 1.61 14.18 -20.35
C HIS A 477 1.60 14.06 -21.88
N GLY A 478 0.53 13.50 -22.45
CA GLY A 478 0.39 13.31 -23.89
C GLY A 478 1.09 12.06 -24.43
N GLU A 479 1.31 12.04 -25.74
CA GLU A 479 1.90 10.88 -26.42
C GLU A 479 3.39 10.73 -26.09
N ARG A 480 3.82 9.47 -25.92
CA ARG A 480 5.22 9.16 -25.65
C ARG A 480 6.10 9.63 -26.83
N PRO A 481 7.11 10.48 -26.61
CA PRO A 481 7.95 10.99 -27.70
C PRO A 481 8.92 9.93 -28.24
N ALA A 482 9.22 9.98 -29.54
CA ALA A 482 10.17 9.09 -30.21
C ALA A 482 11.61 9.62 -30.07
N LEU A 483 12.16 9.53 -28.86
CA LEU A 483 13.52 9.98 -28.54
C LEU A 483 14.45 8.80 -28.29
N THR A 484 15.72 8.94 -28.69
CA THR A 484 16.81 8.04 -28.28
C THR A 484 17.01 8.08 -26.77
N ASP A 485 17.73 7.11 -26.22
CA ASP A 485 18.13 7.14 -24.81
C ASP A 485 19.20 8.25 -24.62
N PRO A 486 18.96 9.24 -23.74
CA PRO A 486 19.94 10.31 -23.48
C PRO A 486 21.32 9.77 -23.12
N THR A 487 21.41 8.67 -22.37
CA THR A 487 22.69 8.11 -21.88
C THR A 487 23.64 7.69 -23.00
N THR A 488 23.12 7.41 -24.20
CA THR A 488 23.94 7.08 -25.38
C THR A 488 24.79 8.25 -25.88
N LYS A 489 24.44 9.48 -25.48
CA LYS A 489 25.16 10.72 -25.81
C LYS A 489 26.17 11.14 -24.74
N LEU A 490 26.27 10.42 -23.62
CA LEU A 490 27.26 10.72 -22.59
C LEU A 490 28.68 10.46 -23.11
N PRO A 491 29.65 11.34 -22.82
CA PRO A 491 31.05 11.06 -23.10
C PRO A 491 31.51 9.88 -22.23
N ARG A 492 32.52 9.14 -22.71
CA ARG A 492 33.11 8.00 -21.99
C ARG A 492 34.41 8.45 -21.33
N PRO A 493 34.43 8.63 -20.00
CA PRO A 493 35.65 9.05 -19.31
C PRO A 493 36.73 7.97 -19.44
N THR A 494 37.98 8.40 -19.63
CA THR A 494 39.15 7.50 -19.72
C THR A 494 39.70 7.13 -18.35
N ALA A 495 39.50 7.97 -17.35
CA ALA A 495 39.90 7.73 -15.97
C ALA A 495 38.96 6.72 -15.28
N ALA A 496 39.55 5.76 -14.56
CA ALA A 496 38.78 4.78 -13.78
C ALA A 496 38.13 5.41 -12.54
N GLU A 497 38.84 6.31 -11.86
CA GLU A 497 38.39 7.02 -10.66
C GLU A 497 38.46 8.54 -10.87
N PRO A 498 37.57 9.33 -10.23
CA PRO A 498 37.62 10.79 -10.32
C PRO A 498 38.83 11.36 -9.55
N ALA A 499 39.45 12.40 -10.10
CA ALA A 499 40.57 13.09 -9.44
C ALA A 499 40.10 13.84 -8.17
N PRO A 500 40.95 14.00 -7.14
CA PRO A 500 40.61 14.82 -5.97
C PRO A 500 40.20 16.23 -6.37
N GLY A 501 39.07 16.70 -5.84
CA GLY A 501 38.48 18.00 -6.17
C GLY A 501 38.20 18.84 -4.93
N SER A 502 37.23 19.76 -5.05
CA SER A 502 36.88 20.71 -3.99
C SER A 502 36.45 20.06 -2.68
N ARG A 503 35.86 18.85 -2.69
CA ARG A 503 35.48 18.15 -1.46
C ARG A 503 36.69 17.67 -0.67
N GLN A 504 37.70 17.12 -1.35
CA GLN A 504 38.93 16.71 -0.67
C GLN A 504 39.63 17.93 -0.09
N LEU A 505 39.65 19.05 -0.83
CA LEU A 505 40.20 20.30 -0.35
C LEU A 505 39.47 20.83 0.90
N LEU A 506 38.14 20.77 0.93
CA LEU A 506 37.35 21.14 2.11
C LEU A 506 37.64 20.23 3.30
N ALA A 507 37.71 18.92 3.07
CA ALA A 507 38.01 17.95 4.13
C ALA A 507 39.43 18.14 4.71
N GLU A 508 40.40 18.56 3.89
CA GLU A 508 41.77 18.82 4.33
C GLU A 508 41.89 20.14 5.10
N LEU A 509 41.28 21.21 4.60
CA LEU A 509 41.48 22.57 5.12
C LEU A 509 40.46 23.00 6.18
N GLY A 510 39.33 22.30 6.30
CA GLY A 510 38.15 22.79 7.00
C GLY A 510 37.50 23.99 6.31
N PRO A 511 36.31 24.44 6.76
CA PRO A 511 35.54 25.48 6.07
C PRO A 511 36.23 26.85 6.06
N GLU A 512 36.91 27.27 7.14
CA GLU A 512 37.68 28.52 7.18
C GLU A 512 38.88 28.51 6.24
N GLY A 513 39.63 27.41 6.23
CA GLY A 513 40.79 27.23 5.35
C GLY A 513 40.38 27.14 3.88
N PHE A 514 39.26 26.47 3.60
CA PHE A 514 38.66 26.40 2.27
C PHE A 514 38.24 27.78 1.75
N ALA A 515 37.54 28.59 2.55
CA ALA A 515 37.15 29.95 2.18
C ALA A 515 38.37 30.86 1.95
N SER A 516 39.37 30.78 2.82
CA SER A 516 40.64 31.52 2.67
C SER A 516 41.37 31.12 1.38
N ARG A 517 41.37 29.82 1.06
CA ARG A 517 41.97 29.30 -0.17
C ARG A 517 41.22 29.77 -1.42
N LEU A 518 39.89 29.78 -1.38
CA LEU A 518 39.05 30.30 -2.47
C LEU A 518 39.36 31.78 -2.74
N ARG A 519 39.42 32.60 -1.69
CA ARG A 519 39.76 34.04 -1.78
C ARG A 519 41.14 34.32 -2.38
N ALA A 520 42.11 33.45 -2.08
CA ALA A 520 43.48 33.58 -2.57
C ALA A 520 43.72 32.88 -3.93
N SER A 521 42.69 32.26 -4.52
CA SER A 521 42.84 31.48 -5.74
C SER A 521 43.15 32.37 -6.94
N PRO A 522 44.15 32.00 -7.78
CA PRO A 522 44.36 32.67 -9.06
C PRO A 522 43.28 32.32 -10.10
N THR A 523 42.50 31.26 -9.87
CA THR A 523 41.39 30.85 -10.73
C THR A 523 40.05 31.28 -10.16
N ILE A 524 39.05 31.45 -11.03
CA ILE A 524 37.65 31.67 -10.63
C ILE A 524 37.00 30.32 -10.30
N GLY A 525 36.42 30.21 -9.11
CA GLY A 525 35.57 29.08 -8.75
C GLY A 525 34.30 29.06 -9.59
N VAL A 526 33.89 27.88 -10.06
CA VAL A 526 32.66 27.73 -10.84
C VAL A 526 31.75 26.71 -10.19
N THR A 527 30.51 27.10 -9.95
CA THR A 527 29.45 26.21 -9.44
C THR A 527 28.48 25.85 -10.57
N ASP A 528 28.32 24.56 -10.84
CA ASP A 528 27.34 24.07 -11.82
C ASP A 528 25.94 23.97 -11.18
N THR A 529 24.98 24.73 -11.71
CA THR A 529 23.59 24.78 -11.24
C THR A 529 22.64 23.89 -12.05
N THR A 530 23.16 23.12 -13.02
CA THR A 530 22.36 22.27 -13.91
C THR A 530 21.52 21.25 -13.15
N PHE A 531 21.99 20.82 -11.97
CA PHE A 531 21.34 19.80 -11.13
C PHE A 531 20.25 20.38 -10.20
N ARG A 532 20.11 21.71 -10.12
CA ARG A 532 19.15 22.38 -9.22
C ARG A 532 18.48 23.57 -9.89
N ASP A 533 19.14 24.72 -9.97
CA ASP A 533 18.49 25.97 -10.36
C ASP A 533 18.11 26.05 -11.83
N ALA A 534 18.89 25.42 -12.70
CA ALA A 534 18.64 25.45 -14.14
C ALA A 534 17.30 24.82 -14.49
N HIS A 535 17.07 23.57 -14.03
CA HIS A 535 15.80 22.90 -14.27
C HIS A 535 14.67 23.43 -13.39
N GLN A 536 14.97 24.03 -12.23
CA GLN A 536 13.97 24.80 -11.47
C GLN A 536 13.42 25.98 -12.29
N SER A 537 14.29 26.66 -13.03
CA SER A 537 13.94 27.84 -13.82
C SER A 537 13.29 27.50 -15.16
N LEU A 538 13.75 26.44 -15.83
CA LEU A 538 13.34 26.08 -17.19
C LEU A 538 12.24 25.00 -17.23
N LEU A 539 12.30 24.02 -16.32
CA LEU A 539 11.54 22.77 -16.39
C LEU A 539 10.67 22.53 -15.16
N ALA A 540 10.27 23.59 -14.45
CA ALA A 540 9.47 23.52 -13.24
C ALA A 540 10.03 22.52 -12.19
N THR A 541 11.36 22.41 -12.11
CA THR A 541 12.08 21.52 -11.19
C THR A 541 11.84 20.02 -11.42
N ARG A 542 11.43 19.60 -12.63
CA ARG A 542 10.97 18.22 -12.88
C ARG A 542 12.07 17.21 -13.19
N VAL A 543 13.32 17.62 -13.33
CA VAL A 543 14.41 16.68 -13.65
C VAL A 543 14.55 15.64 -12.52
N ARG A 544 14.54 14.36 -12.92
CA ARG A 544 14.42 13.21 -12.04
C ARG A 544 15.78 12.71 -11.59
N THR A 545 15.80 12.00 -10.46
CA THR A 545 17.01 11.39 -9.89
C THR A 545 17.74 10.52 -10.91
N LYS A 546 16.99 9.74 -11.72
CA LYS A 546 17.53 8.85 -12.75
C LYS A 546 18.43 9.57 -13.76
N ASP A 547 17.99 10.73 -14.26
CA ASP A 547 18.74 11.49 -15.27
C ASP A 547 19.90 12.29 -14.63
N LEU A 548 19.76 12.72 -13.37
CA LEU A 548 20.87 13.34 -12.64
C LEU A 548 21.99 12.33 -12.39
N LEU A 549 21.65 11.13 -11.91
CA LEU A 549 22.63 10.07 -11.59
C LEU A 549 23.32 9.49 -12.81
N ALA A 550 22.70 9.51 -13.99
CA ALA A 550 23.33 9.00 -15.20
C ALA A 550 24.55 9.84 -15.63
N VAL A 551 24.51 11.17 -15.44
CA VAL A 551 25.59 12.08 -15.82
C VAL A 551 26.53 12.43 -14.67
N ALA A 552 26.11 12.31 -13.41
CA ALA A 552 26.91 12.69 -12.25
C ALA A 552 28.31 12.04 -12.21
N PRO A 553 28.48 10.72 -12.47
CA PRO A 553 29.81 10.10 -12.51
C PRO A 553 30.71 10.62 -13.64
N VAL A 554 30.11 11.11 -14.73
CA VAL A 554 30.85 11.74 -15.83
C VAL A 554 31.39 13.08 -15.36
N VAL A 555 30.53 13.95 -14.81
CA VAL A 555 30.93 15.26 -14.25
C VAL A 555 32.05 15.11 -13.23
N ALA A 556 31.92 14.15 -12.30
CA ALA A 556 32.93 13.86 -11.29
C ALA A 556 34.33 13.56 -11.88
N ARG A 557 34.39 12.92 -13.05
CA ARG A 557 35.64 12.52 -13.71
C ARG A 557 36.17 13.54 -14.70
N THR A 558 35.31 14.31 -15.35
CA THR A 558 35.70 15.21 -16.44
C THR A 558 35.79 16.68 -16.03
N LEU A 559 35.19 17.07 -14.89
CA LEU A 559 35.19 18.43 -14.37
C LEU A 559 35.54 18.49 -12.87
N PRO A 560 36.64 17.85 -12.40
CA PRO A 560 37.02 17.85 -10.99
C PRO A 560 37.36 19.25 -10.42
N GLU A 561 37.62 20.25 -11.28
CA GLU A 561 37.95 21.63 -10.92
C GLU A 561 36.73 22.47 -10.50
N LEU A 562 35.50 21.95 -10.65
CA LEU A 562 34.30 22.63 -10.18
C LEU A 562 34.40 22.95 -8.68
N LEU A 563 34.02 24.18 -8.32
CA LEU A 563 33.93 24.59 -6.92
C LEU A 563 32.87 23.75 -6.21
N SER A 564 31.68 23.66 -6.80
CA SER A 564 30.61 22.82 -6.29
C SER A 564 29.61 22.44 -7.39
N LEU A 565 28.82 21.41 -7.11
CA LEU A 565 27.64 21.05 -7.88
C LEU A 565 26.41 21.46 -7.05
N GLU A 566 25.66 22.45 -7.50
CA GLU A 566 24.42 22.81 -6.85
C GLU A 566 23.31 21.83 -7.27
N CYS A 567 22.94 20.93 -6.36
CA CYS A 567 22.10 19.78 -6.68
C CYS A 567 20.91 19.58 -5.73
N TRP A 568 20.73 20.48 -4.75
CA TRP A 568 19.73 20.29 -3.70
C TRP A 568 19.22 21.60 -3.09
N GLY A 569 18.16 21.52 -2.29
CA GLY A 569 17.49 22.70 -1.73
C GLY A 569 16.65 23.46 -2.76
N GLY A 570 16.23 24.68 -2.41
CA GLY A 570 15.22 25.38 -3.20
C GLY A 570 13.93 24.55 -3.36
N ALA A 571 13.39 24.47 -4.58
CA ALA A 571 12.14 23.76 -4.83
C ALA A 571 12.30 22.23 -4.98
N THR A 572 13.52 21.71 -5.09
CA THR A 572 13.73 20.29 -5.43
C THR A 572 13.17 19.33 -4.39
N TYR A 573 13.15 19.74 -3.12
CA TYR A 573 12.70 18.90 -2.01
C TYR A 573 11.18 18.61 -2.09
N ASP A 574 10.35 19.66 -2.14
CA ASP A 574 8.89 19.56 -2.30
C ASP A 574 8.54 18.85 -3.62
N VAL A 575 9.18 19.25 -4.71
CA VAL A 575 8.86 18.73 -6.05
C VAL A 575 9.20 17.25 -6.18
N ALA A 576 10.31 16.79 -5.59
CA ALA A 576 10.66 15.37 -5.57
C ALA A 576 9.53 14.54 -4.92
N LEU A 577 9.08 14.94 -3.72
CA LEU A 577 8.00 14.25 -3.02
C LEU A 577 6.67 14.33 -3.77
N ARG A 578 6.26 15.55 -4.12
CA ARG A 578 4.90 15.85 -4.60
C ARG A 578 4.65 15.41 -6.04
N PHE A 579 5.61 15.64 -6.93
CA PHE A 579 5.38 15.52 -8.38
C PHE A 579 6.18 14.40 -9.03
N LEU A 580 7.31 14.01 -8.43
CA LEU A 580 8.15 12.94 -8.97
C LEU A 580 7.96 11.63 -8.19
N ALA A 581 7.33 11.69 -7.02
CA ALA A 581 7.21 10.59 -6.07
C ALA A 581 8.58 9.92 -5.80
N GLU A 582 9.59 10.76 -5.54
CA GLU A 582 10.96 10.38 -5.21
C GLU A 582 11.33 10.98 -3.85
N ASP A 583 12.11 10.26 -3.04
CA ASP A 583 12.63 10.81 -1.79
C ASP A 583 13.85 11.71 -2.08
N PRO A 584 13.81 13.02 -1.73
CA PRO A 584 14.94 13.91 -1.95
C PRO A 584 16.20 13.47 -1.18
N TRP A 585 16.07 12.77 -0.04
CA TRP A 585 17.22 12.26 0.71
C TRP A 585 17.90 11.09 -0.01
N GLU A 586 17.11 10.18 -0.60
CA GLU A 586 17.65 9.09 -1.42
C GLU A 586 18.41 9.66 -2.64
N ARG A 587 17.87 10.72 -3.26
CA ARG A 587 18.55 11.47 -4.34
C ARG A 587 19.89 12.03 -3.88
N LEU A 588 19.92 12.72 -2.73
CA LEU A 588 21.15 13.33 -2.20
C LEU A 588 22.22 12.27 -1.90
N ALA A 589 21.86 11.19 -1.22
CA ALA A 589 22.78 10.10 -0.89
C ALA A 589 23.37 9.45 -2.16
N ALA A 590 22.54 9.18 -3.17
CA ALA A 590 22.99 8.59 -4.42
C ALA A 590 23.89 9.56 -5.22
N LEU A 591 23.59 10.86 -5.23
CA LEU A 591 24.44 11.86 -5.88
C LEU A 591 25.79 11.99 -5.18
N ARG A 592 25.80 11.94 -3.85
CA ARG A 592 27.03 11.96 -3.07
C ARG A 592 27.95 10.79 -3.39
N GLU A 593 27.38 9.59 -3.55
CA GLU A 593 28.12 8.40 -3.96
C GLU A 593 28.65 8.54 -5.40
N ALA A 594 27.81 9.03 -6.31
CA ALA A 594 28.16 9.19 -7.73
C ALA A 594 29.21 10.29 -7.99
N VAL A 595 29.25 11.31 -7.15
CA VAL A 595 30.19 12.43 -7.22
C VAL A 595 30.95 12.47 -5.90
N PRO A 596 32.06 11.75 -5.70
CA PRO A 596 32.73 11.70 -4.40
C PRO A 596 33.78 12.81 -4.18
N ASN A 597 34.10 13.60 -5.21
CA ASN A 597 35.25 14.51 -5.25
C ASN A 597 34.91 16.01 -5.34
N ILE A 598 33.70 16.36 -5.76
CA ILE A 598 33.24 17.75 -5.89
C ILE A 598 32.32 18.08 -4.70
N CYS A 599 32.42 19.29 -4.15
CA CYS A 599 31.51 19.75 -3.11
C CYS A 599 30.06 19.75 -3.62
N LEU A 600 29.12 19.19 -2.85
CA LEU A 600 27.69 19.33 -3.15
C LEU A 600 27.15 20.56 -2.44
N GLN A 601 26.46 21.41 -3.20
CA GLN A 601 25.89 22.65 -2.73
C GLN A 601 24.37 22.59 -2.70
N MET A 602 23.78 23.23 -1.69
CA MET A 602 22.33 23.44 -1.62
C MET A 602 21.96 24.90 -1.38
N LEU A 603 20.75 25.27 -1.82
CA LEU A 603 20.09 26.52 -1.43
C LEU A 603 19.19 26.30 -0.21
N LEU A 604 19.50 26.98 0.90
CA LEU A 604 18.79 26.87 2.17
C LEU A 604 18.19 28.22 2.57
N ARG A 605 16.91 28.24 2.94
CA ARG A 605 16.21 29.44 3.37
C ARG A 605 16.21 29.54 4.89
N GLY A 606 17.16 30.29 5.46
CA GLY A 606 17.31 30.61 6.89
C GLY A 606 16.54 29.71 7.86
N ARG A 607 15.67 30.32 8.67
CA ARG A 607 14.83 29.67 9.68
C ARG A 607 13.84 28.63 9.15
N ASN A 608 13.51 28.66 7.87
CA ASN A 608 12.48 27.80 7.29
C ASN A 608 13.07 26.60 6.53
N THR A 609 14.40 26.47 6.53
CA THR A 609 15.17 25.47 5.78
C THR A 609 14.74 25.36 4.32
N VAL A 610 13.94 24.36 3.99
CA VAL A 610 13.35 24.14 2.66
C VAL A 610 11.82 24.26 2.69
N GLY A 611 11.19 24.22 3.87
CA GLY A 611 9.74 24.30 4.05
C GLY A 611 9.20 25.72 3.88
N TYR A 612 7.87 25.90 3.95
CA TYR A 612 7.21 27.21 3.71
C TYR A 612 6.94 28.03 4.97
N THR A 613 6.79 27.39 6.13
CA THR A 613 6.44 27.99 7.42
C THR A 613 7.57 27.86 8.44
N PRO A 614 7.69 28.80 9.40
CA PRO A 614 8.70 28.70 10.45
C PRO A 614 8.39 27.55 11.42
N TYR A 615 9.45 26.84 11.79
CA TYR A 615 9.46 25.82 12.84
C TYR A 615 10.40 26.25 13.98
N PRO A 616 10.34 25.58 15.14
CA PRO A 616 11.36 25.69 16.18
C PRO A 616 12.76 25.40 15.61
N THR A 617 13.81 26.03 16.16
CA THR A 617 15.17 25.93 15.62
C THR A 617 15.70 24.50 15.66
N GLU A 618 15.20 23.66 16.58
CA GLU A 618 15.56 22.24 16.64
C GLU A 618 15.29 21.49 15.31
N VAL A 619 14.32 21.94 14.51
CA VAL A 619 14.07 21.39 13.16
C VAL A 619 15.15 21.84 12.16
N THR A 620 15.62 23.07 12.28
CA THR A 620 16.71 23.62 11.46
C THR A 620 18.01 22.90 11.77
N ASP A 621 18.33 22.74 13.05
CA ASP A 621 19.54 22.07 13.53
C ASP A 621 19.57 20.62 13.02
N ALA A 622 18.48 19.88 13.25
CA ALA A 622 18.37 18.50 12.78
C ALA A 622 18.42 18.37 11.24
N PHE A 623 17.84 19.32 10.50
CA PHE A 623 17.89 19.31 9.04
C PHE A 623 19.30 19.52 8.51
N VAL A 624 20.02 20.52 9.05
CA VAL A 624 21.39 20.84 8.64
C VAL A 624 22.34 19.69 9.00
N GLU A 625 22.22 19.14 10.21
CA GLU A 625 23.01 17.99 10.66
C GLU A 625 22.81 16.79 9.70
N GLU A 626 21.57 16.47 9.36
CA GLU A 626 21.25 15.37 8.45
C GLU A 626 21.74 15.62 7.01
N ALA A 627 21.58 16.85 6.51
CA ALA A 627 22.03 17.23 5.17
C ALA A 627 23.55 17.16 5.04
N ALA A 628 24.29 17.66 6.05
CA ALA A 628 25.74 17.58 6.09
C ALA A 628 26.22 16.12 6.20
N ALA A 629 25.61 15.34 7.11
CA ALA A 629 25.94 13.92 7.28
C ALA A 629 25.64 13.08 6.02
N THR A 630 24.58 13.44 5.28
CA THR A 630 24.22 12.74 4.04
C THR A 630 25.15 13.12 2.88
N GLY A 631 25.61 14.38 2.80
CA GLY A 631 26.65 14.74 1.85
C GLY A 631 26.68 16.17 1.31
N ILE A 632 25.85 17.10 1.83
CA ILE A 632 25.97 18.51 1.49
C ILE A 632 27.21 19.10 2.15
N ASP A 633 28.03 19.79 1.35
CA ASP A 633 29.28 20.40 1.77
C ASP A 633 29.16 21.94 1.86
N VAL A 634 28.32 22.55 1.02
CA VAL A 634 28.11 24.01 0.96
C VAL A 634 26.63 24.35 1.12
N PHE A 635 26.31 25.13 2.14
CA PHE A 635 24.96 25.64 2.40
C PHE A 635 24.91 27.11 2.00
N ARG A 636 24.26 27.40 0.86
CA ARG A 636 23.93 28.77 0.46
C ARG A 636 22.68 29.23 1.21
N ILE A 637 22.88 29.95 2.31
CA ILE A 637 21.84 30.44 3.21
C ILE A 637 21.36 31.80 2.75
N PHE A 638 20.05 31.99 2.60
CA PHE A 638 19.46 33.29 2.29
C PHE A 638 18.17 33.53 3.08
N ASP A 639 17.76 34.79 3.17
CA ASP A 639 16.43 35.20 3.63
C ASP A 639 15.70 35.99 2.53
N ALA A 640 14.38 35.87 2.47
CA ALA A 640 13.59 36.46 1.41
C ALA A 640 13.46 37.99 1.50
N LEU A 641 13.78 38.57 2.66
CA LEU A 641 13.78 40.00 2.94
C LEU A 641 15.17 40.51 3.35
N ASN A 642 16.23 39.71 3.18
CA ASN A 642 17.58 39.98 3.68
C ASN A 642 17.65 40.21 5.21
N ASP A 643 16.75 39.61 5.98
CA ASP A 643 16.77 39.67 7.45
C ASP A 643 17.78 38.67 8.03
N VAL A 644 18.96 39.16 8.45
CA VAL A 644 20.04 38.32 9.00
C VAL A 644 19.62 37.59 10.27
N ALA A 645 18.68 38.14 11.05
CA ALA A 645 18.17 37.45 12.23
C ALA A 645 17.42 36.15 11.87
N GLN A 646 16.81 36.09 10.68
CA GLN A 646 16.18 34.86 10.16
C GLN A 646 17.20 33.89 9.56
N MET A 647 18.37 34.37 9.14
CA MET A 647 19.44 33.50 8.61
C MET A 647 20.28 32.87 9.73
N ARG A 648 20.46 33.59 10.84
CA ARG A 648 21.36 33.20 11.95
C ARG A 648 21.19 31.77 12.46
N PRO A 649 19.98 31.22 12.69
CA PRO A 649 19.82 29.83 13.12
C PRO A 649 20.45 28.82 12.16
N ALA A 650 20.28 29.01 10.85
CA ALA A 650 20.89 28.14 9.85
C ALA A 650 22.40 28.33 9.76
N ILE A 651 22.89 29.57 9.93
CA ILE A 651 24.34 29.86 9.93
C ILE A 651 24.99 29.15 11.12
N ASP A 652 24.44 29.34 12.32
CA ASP A 652 24.92 28.72 13.55
C ASP A 652 24.92 27.18 13.41
N ALA A 653 23.81 26.58 12.95
CA ALA A 653 23.72 25.13 12.73
C ALA A 653 24.75 24.60 11.72
N VAL A 654 25.02 25.32 10.62
CA VAL A 654 26.05 24.91 9.65
C VAL A 654 27.44 25.02 10.25
N ARG A 655 27.74 26.09 11.00
CA ARG A 655 29.03 26.25 11.69
C ARG A 655 29.25 25.14 12.72
N GLU A 656 28.20 24.74 13.44
CA GLU A 656 28.25 23.66 14.44
C GLU A 656 28.61 22.29 13.84
N THR A 657 28.38 22.06 12.54
CA THR A 657 28.83 20.83 11.86
C THR A 657 30.36 20.70 11.82
N GLY A 658 31.10 21.81 11.90
CA GLY A 658 32.57 21.87 11.79
C GLY A 658 33.15 21.40 10.46
N THR A 659 32.32 21.02 9.49
CA THR A 659 32.74 20.34 8.26
C THR A 659 32.19 20.99 7.00
N ALA A 660 31.06 21.70 7.10
CA ALA A 660 30.40 22.33 5.97
C ALA A 660 30.62 23.85 5.92
N VAL A 661 30.52 24.41 4.71
CA VAL A 661 30.67 25.84 4.43
C VAL A 661 29.32 26.54 4.52
N ALA A 662 29.20 27.48 5.46
CA ALA A 662 28.13 28.48 5.47
C ALA A 662 28.44 29.60 4.46
N GLU A 663 27.82 29.52 3.27
CA GLU A 663 27.82 30.59 2.27
C GLU A 663 26.55 31.42 2.46
N VAL A 664 26.66 32.69 2.82
CA VAL A 664 25.50 33.49 3.21
C VAL A 664 25.24 34.58 2.18
N ALA A 665 24.02 34.59 1.65
CA ALA A 665 23.64 35.40 0.52
C ALA A 665 22.97 36.70 0.95
N LEU A 666 23.49 37.82 0.42
CA LEU A 666 22.69 39.03 0.23
C LEU A 666 21.93 38.91 -1.09
N CYS A 667 20.62 39.06 -1.07
CA CYS A 667 19.80 39.06 -2.27
C CYS A 667 19.82 40.46 -2.90
N TYR A 668 20.19 40.54 -4.17
CA TYR A 668 20.26 41.78 -4.94
C TYR A 668 18.90 42.11 -5.56
N THR A 669 18.48 43.38 -5.51
CA THR A 669 17.24 43.87 -6.10
C THR A 669 17.41 45.32 -6.51
N SER A 670 16.57 45.82 -7.41
CA SER A 670 16.66 47.20 -7.91
C SER A 670 17.95 47.53 -8.65
N ASP A 671 18.24 48.82 -8.80
CA ASP A 671 19.34 49.32 -9.60
C ASP A 671 20.29 50.18 -8.76
N LEU A 672 21.36 49.54 -8.27
CA LEU A 672 22.44 50.23 -7.56
C LEU A 672 23.12 51.31 -8.41
N SER A 673 23.04 51.22 -9.74
CA SER A 673 23.62 52.25 -10.64
C SER A 673 22.73 53.47 -10.81
N ASP A 674 21.46 53.41 -10.37
CA ASP A 674 20.54 54.54 -10.46
C ASP A 674 20.87 55.58 -9.38
N PRO A 675 21.28 56.82 -9.74
CA PRO A 675 21.56 57.87 -8.76
C PRO A 675 20.30 58.32 -7.99
N SER A 676 19.10 57.90 -8.40
CA SER A 676 17.84 58.14 -7.72
C SER A 676 17.48 57.06 -6.67
N GLU A 677 18.20 55.93 -6.63
CA GLU A 677 17.97 54.89 -5.62
C GLU A 677 18.27 55.42 -4.21
N ARG A 678 17.40 55.11 -3.24
CA ARG A 678 17.47 55.60 -1.86
C ARG A 678 17.40 54.49 -0.82
N LEU A 679 16.89 53.32 -1.19
CA LEU A 679 16.70 52.17 -0.30
C LEU A 679 17.82 51.14 -0.49
N TYR A 680 17.99 50.64 -1.71
CA TYR A 680 18.95 49.57 -2.04
C TYR A 680 20.30 50.16 -2.50
N THR A 681 20.88 51.03 -1.67
CA THR A 681 22.15 51.72 -1.97
C THR A 681 23.38 50.86 -1.66
N LEU A 682 24.57 51.32 -2.04
CA LEU A 682 25.82 50.63 -1.70
C LEU A 682 25.97 50.47 -0.19
N ASP A 683 25.64 51.51 0.57
CA ASP A 683 25.69 51.48 2.03
C ASP A 683 24.72 50.46 2.63
N TYR A 684 23.56 50.24 2.01
CA TYR A 684 22.64 49.18 2.43
C TYR A 684 23.30 47.81 2.28
N TYR A 685 23.88 47.51 1.11
CA TYR A 685 24.53 46.24 0.87
C TYR A 685 25.78 46.02 1.72
N LEU A 686 26.57 47.06 1.98
CA LEU A 686 27.74 46.96 2.87
C LEU A 686 27.35 46.70 4.32
N ARG A 687 26.31 47.37 4.86
CA ARG A 687 25.80 47.07 6.21
C ARG A 687 25.23 45.67 6.30
N LEU A 688 24.53 45.21 5.27
CA LEU A 688 24.02 43.84 5.22
C LEU A 688 25.18 42.83 5.19
N ALA A 689 26.21 43.08 4.39
CA ALA A 689 27.40 42.24 4.34
C ALA A 689 28.14 42.20 5.68
N GLU A 690 28.26 43.34 6.37
CA GLU A 690 28.82 43.43 7.74
C GLU A 690 28.05 42.52 8.71
N GLN A 691 26.71 42.62 8.74
CA GLN A 691 25.87 41.76 9.57
C GLN A 691 26.03 40.27 9.22
N ILE A 692 26.16 39.94 7.93
CA ILE A 692 26.38 38.57 7.47
C ILE A 692 27.74 38.04 7.92
N VAL A 693 28.80 38.85 7.82
CA VAL A 693 30.15 38.49 8.28
C VAL A 693 30.14 38.28 9.79
N ASP A 694 29.53 39.19 10.55
CA ASP A 694 29.39 39.10 12.01
C ASP A 694 28.58 37.88 12.45
N ALA A 695 27.62 37.43 11.64
CA ALA A 695 26.87 36.21 11.87
C ALA A 695 27.70 34.93 11.65
N GLY A 696 28.92 35.03 11.11
CA GLY A 696 29.85 33.92 10.94
C GLY A 696 29.78 33.25 9.57
N ALA A 697 29.45 33.99 8.51
CA ALA A 697 29.60 33.48 7.15
C ALA A 697 31.06 33.07 6.86
N HIS A 698 31.25 32.02 6.05
CA HIS A 698 32.56 31.69 5.48
C HIS A 698 32.74 32.32 4.09
N VAL A 699 31.65 32.44 3.34
CA VAL A 699 31.61 32.99 1.98
C VAL A 699 30.46 33.99 1.91
N LEU A 700 30.70 35.16 1.30
CA LEU A 700 29.65 36.12 0.98
C LEU A 700 29.09 35.82 -0.40
N ALA A 701 27.82 35.48 -0.50
CA ALA A 701 27.15 35.31 -1.78
C ALA A 701 26.37 36.56 -2.18
N VAL A 702 26.46 36.95 -3.45
CA VAL A 702 25.56 37.94 -4.06
C VAL A 702 24.55 37.15 -4.88
N LYS A 703 23.30 37.09 -4.40
CA LYS A 703 22.22 36.36 -5.07
C LYS A 703 21.34 37.32 -5.86
N ASP A 704 21.61 37.45 -7.15
CA ASP A 704 20.78 38.18 -8.09
C ASP A 704 19.73 37.24 -8.73
N MET A 705 18.67 36.94 -7.99
CA MET A 705 17.65 35.95 -8.35
C MET A 705 16.81 36.30 -9.60
N ALA A 706 16.85 37.54 -10.06
CA ALA A 706 16.05 38.02 -11.19
C ALA A 706 16.92 38.41 -12.41
N GLY A 707 18.24 38.53 -12.25
CA GLY A 707 19.11 38.99 -13.33
C GLY A 707 19.10 40.51 -13.48
N LEU A 708 19.08 41.24 -12.36
CA LEU A 708 18.99 42.69 -12.28
C LEU A 708 20.36 43.36 -12.17
N LEU A 709 21.36 42.65 -11.67
CA LEU A 709 22.69 43.21 -11.43
C LEU A 709 23.34 43.54 -12.76
N ARG A 710 23.48 44.83 -13.07
CA ARG A 710 24.12 45.30 -14.29
C ARG A 710 25.64 45.33 -14.11
N ALA A 711 26.40 45.21 -15.19
CA ALA A 711 27.86 45.22 -15.15
C ALA A 711 28.49 46.39 -14.34
N PRO A 712 28.05 47.67 -14.47
CA PRO A 712 28.58 48.75 -13.64
C PRO A 712 28.26 48.60 -12.15
N ALA A 713 27.05 48.12 -11.81
CA ALA A 713 26.65 47.82 -10.44
C ALA A 713 27.48 46.67 -9.86
N ALA A 714 27.73 45.61 -10.64
CA ALA A 714 28.56 44.49 -10.23
C ALA A 714 30.00 44.92 -9.92
N ALA A 715 30.61 45.71 -10.80
CA ALA A 715 31.94 46.25 -10.56
C ALA A 715 31.99 47.08 -9.27
N THR A 716 30.98 47.94 -9.05
CA THR A 716 30.88 48.79 -7.85
C THR A 716 30.72 47.96 -6.57
N LEU A 717 29.72 47.06 -6.55
CA LEU A 717 29.38 46.25 -5.38
C LEU A 717 30.51 45.29 -5.02
N VAL A 718 31.01 44.52 -5.99
CA VAL A 718 32.06 43.52 -5.73
C VAL A 718 33.37 44.19 -5.30
N SER A 719 33.78 45.29 -5.93
CA SER A 719 34.97 46.03 -5.51
C SER A 719 34.87 46.52 -4.06
N ALA A 720 33.68 46.99 -3.66
CA ALA A 720 33.43 47.43 -2.30
C ALA A 720 33.46 46.24 -1.32
N LEU A 721 32.76 45.14 -1.61
CA LEU A 721 32.77 43.94 -0.77
C LEU A 721 34.19 43.38 -0.59
N ARG A 722 34.97 43.32 -1.66
CA ARG A 722 36.37 42.86 -1.64
C ARG A 722 37.30 43.75 -0.84
N ARG A 723 37.01 45.05 -0.78
CA ARG A 723 37.80 46.03 -0.02
C ARG A 723 37.46 46.00 1.47
N GLU A 724 36.18 45.92 1.81
CA GLU A 724 35.72 46.05 3.21
C GLU A 724 35.77 44.73 3.99
N PHE A 725 35.65 43.57 3.32
CA PHE A 725 35.55 42.27 3.99
C PHE A 725 36.60 41.27 3.52
N ASP A 726 37.00 40.37 4.42
CA ASP A 726 38.00 39.32 4.18
C ASP A 726 37.42 37.99 3.65
N LEU A 727 36.11 37.89 3.46
CA LEU A 727 35.47 36.69 2.94
C LEU A 727 35.54 36.64 1.40
N PRO A 728 35.64 35.46 0.77
CA PRO A 728 35.45 35.33 -0.67
C PRO A 728 34.03 35.75 -1.09
N VAL A 729 33.91 36.27 -2.31
CA VAL A 729 32.64 36.72 -2.91
C VAL A 729 32.21 35.76 -4.01
N HIS A 730 31.04 35.14 -3.84
CA HIS A 730 30.43 34.22 -4.81
C HIS A 730 29.22 34.90 -5.49
N LEU A 731 29.28 35.12 -6.81
CA LEU A 731 28.21 35.79 -7.54
C LEU A 731 27.29 34.80 -8.27
N HIS A 732 26.01 34.87 -7.94
CA HIS A 732 24.93 34.14 -8.59
C HIS A 732 24.01 35.12 -9.33
N THR A 733 23.71 34.87 -10.60
CA THR A 733 22.71 35.65 -11.37
C THR A 733 21.96 34.78 -12.37
N HIS A 734 20.84 35.30 -12.90
CA HIS A 734 20.04 34.67 -13.96
C HIS A 734 20.14 35.48 -15.25
N ASP A 735 20.28 34.82 -16.40
CA ASP A 735 20.46 35.45 -17.71
C ASP A 735 19.13 35.92 -18.36
N THR A 736 18.16 36.36 -17.54
CA THR A 736 16.78 36.65 -17.98
C THR A 736 16.76 37.73 -19.07
N SER A 737 17.66 38.71 -18.93
CA SER A 737 17.86 39.81 -19.86
C SER A 737 18.83 39.48 -21.01
N GLY A 738 19.53 38.35 -20.96
CA GLY A 738 20.49 37.90 -21.98
C GLY A 738 21.84 38.61 -21.95
N GLY A 739 22.15 39.35 -20.89
CA GLY A 739 23.36 40.17 -20.76
C GLY A 739 24.27 39.80 -19.60
N GLN A 740 23.97 38.76 -18.83
CA GLN A 740 24.61 38.55 -17.52
C GLN A 740 26.04 38.00 -17.60
N LEU A 741 26.48 37.47 -18.74
CA LEU A 741 27.90 37.19 -18.96
C LEU A 741 28.76 38.45 -18.80
N ALA A 742 28.27 39.62 -19.24
CA ALA A 742 28.97 40.89 -19.06
C ALA A 742 29.07 41.28 -17.58
N THR A 743 28.03 40.99 -16.79
CA THR A 743 28.02 41.18 -15.34
C THR A 743 29.05 40.29 -14.66
N TYR A 744 29.15 39.02 -15.05
CA TYR A 744 30.21 38.13 -14.55
C TYR A 744 31.60 38.64 -14.88
N LEU A 745 31.87 39.05 -16.11
CA LEU A 745 33.19 39.59 -16.47
C LEU A 745 33.54 40.84 -15.65
N ALA A 746 32.59 41.76 -15.45
CA ALA A 746 32.79 42.94 -14.62
C ALA A 746 33.05 42.58 -13.14
N ALA A 747 32.32 41.60 -12.60
CA ALA A 747 32.52 41.12 -11.24
C ALA A 747 33.86 40.41 -11.05
N ILE A 748 34.26 39.57 -12.01
CA ILE A 748 35.55 38.84 -12.01
C ILE A 748 36.71 39.84 -12.01
N GLN A 749 36.64 40.87 -12.86
CA GLN A 749 37.62 41.97 -12.90
C GLN A 749 37.64 42.78 -11.59
N ALA A 750 36.50 42.94 -10.94
CA ALA A 750 36.37 43.59 -9.63
C ALA A 750 36.80 42.70 -8.45
N GLY A 751 37.18 41.45 -8.71
CA GLY A 751 37.74 40.54 -7.71
C GLY A 751 36.80 39.48 -7.16
N ALA A 752 35.63 39.21 -7.78
CA ALA A 752 34.77 38.08 -7.39
C ALA A 752 35.55 36.76 -7.42
N ASP A 753 35.29 35.86 -6.48
CA ASP A 753 36.07 34.63 -6.31
C ASP A 753 35.41 33.41 -6.94
N ALA A 754 34.08 33.44 -7.08
CA ALA A 754 33.33 32.38 -7.73
C ALA A 754 32.09 32.89 -8.46
N VAL A 755 31.64 32.14 -9.46
CA VAL A 755 30.40 32.38 -10.22
C VAL A 755 29.62 31.07 -10.43
N ASP A 756 28.30 31.21 -10.54
CA ASP A 756 27.42 30.11 -10.93
C ASP A 756 27.27 30.00 -12.46
N GLY A 757 27.03 28.81 -13.00
CA GLY A 757 26.71 28.59 -14.41
C GLY A 757 25.95 27.30 -14.65
N ALA A 758 25.30 27.18 -15.81
CA ALA A 758 24.63 25.94 -16.23
C ALA A 758 25.17 25.43 -17.58
N VAL A 759 25.08 24.13 -17.84
CA VAL A 759 25.41 23.55 -19.16
C VAL A 759 24.56 24.24 -20.23
N ALA A 760 25.14 24.58 -21.39
CA ALA A 760 24.50 25.48 -22.36
C ALA A 760 23.07 25.09 -22.76
N SER A 761 22.80 23.80 -22.95
CA SER A 761 21.46 23.27 -23.27
C SER A 761 20.41 23.47 -22.16
N MET A 762 20.87 23.79 -20.95
CA MET A 762 20.10 24.08 -19.74
C MET A 762 20.36 25.50 -19.21
N ALA A 763 21.00 26.38 -19.99
CA ALA A 763 21.36 27.73 -19.61
C ALA A 763 20.50 28.78 -20.34
N GLY A 764 20.71 30.05 -19.98
CA GLY A 764 20.11 31.20 -20.66
C GLY A 764 18.66 31.46 -20.25
N THR A 765 18.16 32.62 -20.69
CA THR A 765 16.85 33.15 -20.30
C THR A 765 16.67 33.10 -18.78
N THR A 766 15.66 32.42 -18.24
CA THR A 766 15.45 32.39 -16.79
C THR A 766 16.47 31.53 -16.03
N SER A 767 17.39 30.83 -16.70
CA SER A 767 18.49 30.08 -16.08
C SER A 767 19.78 30.92 -15.98
N GLN A 768 20.85 30.35 -15.43
CA GLN A 768 22.17 30.96 -15.33
C GLN A 768 22.81 31.15 -16.72
N PRO A 769 23.84 32.01 -16.83
CA PRO A 769 24.73 32.04 -17.98
C PRO A 769 25.39 30.67 -18.26
N SER A 770 25.72 30.43 -19.53
CA SER A 770 26.30 29.15 -19.97
C SER A 770 27.71 28.92 -19.39
N LEU A 771 27.97 27.73 -18.87
CA LEU A 771 29.30 27.28 -18.45
C LEU A 771 30.31 27.39 -19.60
N SER A 772 29.96 26.95 -20.81
CA SER A 772 30.86 27.02 -21.97
C SER A 772 31.19 28.47 -22.34
N ALA A 773 30.24 29.40 -22.15
CA ALA A 773 30.49 30.82 -22.38
C ALA A 773 31.36 31.45 -21.27
N ILE A 774 31.17 31.06 -20.00
CA ILE A 774 31.99 31.52 -18.87
C ILE A 774 33.44 31.07 -19.05
N VAL A 775 33.66 29.80 -19.39
CA VAL A 775 35.00 29.25 -19.66
C VAL A 775 35.64 29.99 -20.83
N ALA A 776 34.98 30.03 -21.99
CA ALA A 776 35.53 30.69 -23.17
C ALA A 776 35.82 32.20 -22.97
N ALA A 777 35.04 32.89 -22.14
CA ALA A 777 35.24 34.31 -21.86
C ALA A 777 36.37 34.61 -20.86
N THR A 778 36.80 33.61 -20.09
CA THR A 778 37.86 33.74 -19.07
C THR A 778 39.15 33.01 -19.45
N ASP A 779 39.11 32.13 -20.46
CA ASP A 779 40.29 31.48 -21.02
C ASP A 779 41.33 32.51 -21.46
N HIS A 780 42.60 32.22 -21.13
CA HIS A 780 43.74 33.10 -21.37
C HIS A 780 43.64 34.50 -20.73
N SER A 781 42.72 34.72 -19.79
CA SER A 781 42.68 35.92 -18.95
C SER A 781 43.58 35.79 -17.71
N GLU A 782 43.68 36.85 -16.90
CA GLU A 782 44.40 36.82 -15.62
C GLU A 782 43.76 35.89 -14.58
N ARG A 783 42.47 35.56 -14.75
CA ARG A 783 41.71 34.72 -13.82
C ARG A 783 40.88 33.68 -14.59
N PRO A 784 41.52 32.63 -15.15
CA PRO A 784 40.80 31.56 -15.84
C PRO A 784 40.00 30.71 -14.84
N THR A 785 39.02 29.96 -15.32
CA THR A 785 38.27 29.00 -14.47
C THR A 785 39.08 27.72 -14.19
N GLY A 786 39.93 27.31 -15.13
CA GLY A 786 40.65 26.03 -15.08
C GLY A 786 39.83 24.83 -15.57
N LEU A 787 38.57 25.03 -15.98
CA LEU A 787 37.74 23.99 -16.59
C LEU A 787 38.11 23.81 -18.06
N ASP A 788 38.06 22.57 -18.55
CA ASP A 788 38.24 22.27 -19.98
C ASP A 788 36.96 22.57 -20.77
N LEU A 789 37.07 23.46 -21.77
CA LEU A 789 35.94 23.89 -22.60
C LEU A 789 35.29 22.73 -23.36
N GLN A 790 36.08 21.77 -23.86
CA GLN A 790 35.56 20.60 -24.57
C GLN A 790 34.80 19.68 -23.61
N ALA A 791 35.33 19.45 -22.40
CA ALA A 791 34.68 18.63 -21.39
C ALA A 791 33.31 19.19 -20.96
N VAL A 792 33.18 20.53 -20.86
CA VAL A 792 31.89 21.18 -20.63
C VAL A 792 30.96 21.01 -21.84
N GLY A 793 31.46 21.25 -23.05
CA GLY A 793 30.69 21.11 -24.29
C GLY A 793 30.18 19.69 -24.55
N ASP A 794 30.96 18.67 -24.16
CA ASP A 794 30.60 17.26 -24.32
C ASP A 794 29.40 16.83 -23.47
N LEU A 795 28.98 17.63 -22.47
CA LEU A 795 27.77 17.39 -21.69
C LEU A 795 26.49 17.90 -22.37
N GLU A 796 26.61 18.85 -23.29
CA GLU A 796 25.45 19.51 -23.93
C GLU A 796 24.54 18.53 -24.71
N PRO A 797 25.06 17.56 -25.51
CA PRO A 797 24.21 16.63 -26.25
C PRO A 797 23.34 15.76 -25.34
N TYR A 798 23.86 15.37 -24.17
CA TYR A 798 23.13 14.61 -23.15
C TYR A 798 21.98 15.45 -22.61
N TRP A 799 22.29 16.63 -22.08
CA TRP A 799 21.32 17.52 -21.44
C TRP A 799 20.25 18.03 -22.42
N GLU A 800 20.61 18.29 -23.68
CA GLU A 800 19.64 18.59 -24.74
C GLU A 800 18.66 17.42 -24.95
N SER A 801 19.16 16.18 -24.94
CA SER A 801 18.32 14.99 -25.07
C SER A 801 17.45 14.74 -23.84
N VAL A 802 17.97 15.00 -22.64
CA VAL A 802 17.19 14.95 -21.39
C VAL A 802 16.07 15.98 -21.46
N ARG A 803 16.39 17.26 -21.73
CA ARG A 803 15.42 18.36 -21.83
C ARG A 803 14.24 18.05 -22.76
N LYS A 804 14.50 17.41 -23.91
CA LYS A 804 13.45 16.94 -24.84
C LYS A 804 12.47 15.93 -24.23
N VAL A 805 12.89 15.10 -23.27
CA VAL A 805 11.99 14.19 -22.51
C VAL A 805 11.03 14.98 -21.62
N TYR A 806 11.45 16.15 -21.14
CA TYR A 806 10.72 17.03 -20.23
C TYR A 806 9.90 18.13 -20.93
N ALA A 807 9.70 18.03 -22.25
CA ALA A 807 8.99 19.04 -23.04
C ALA A 807 7.63 19.53 -22.46
N PRO A 808 6.77 18.68 -21.84
CA PRO A 808 5.53 19.13 -21.20
C PRO A 808 5.72 20.11 -20.04
N PHE A 809 6.93 20.24 -19.51
CA PHE A 809 7.27 21.08 -18.36
C PHE A 809 8.12 22.29 -18.74
N GLU A 810 8.36 22.55 -20.03
CA GLU A 810 9.00 23.77 -20.51
C GLU A 810 8.17 24.99 -20.11
N ALA A 811 8.68 25.73 -19.14
CA ALA A 811 8.05 26.91 -18.58
C ALA A 811 8.93 28.17 -18.69
N GLY A 812 10.16 28.02 -19.19
CA GLY A 812 11.09 29.12 -19.42
C GLY A 812 10.65 30.05 -20.56
N LEU A 813 11.26 31.24 -20.61
CA LEU A 813 11.02 32.19 -21.70
C LEU A 813 11.61 31.68 -23.02
N ALA A 814 10.92 31.92 -24.13
CA ALA A 814 11.40 31.60 -25.47
C ALA A 814 12.60 32.45 -25.90
N SER A 815 12.79 33.63 -25.29
CA SER A 815 13.88 34.56 -25.57
C SER A 815 14.16 35.44 -24.35
N PRO A 816 15.33 36.11 -24.29
CA PRO A 816 15.59 37.12 -23.28
C PRO A 816 14.56 38.26 -23.27
N THR A 817 14.38 38.92 -22.12
CA THR A 817 13.49 40.08 -21.97
C THR A 817 14.08 41.17 -21.08
N GLY A 818 14.01 42.42 -21.55
CA GLY A 818 14.41 43.60 -20.76
C GLY A 818 13.34 44.06 -19.76
N ARG A 819 12.11 43.52 -19.84
CA ARG A 819 11.01 43.90 -18.92
C ARG A 819 11.30 43.53 -17.47
N VAL A 820 12.21 42.58 -17.25
CA VAL A 820 12.67 42.16 -15.92
C VAL A 820 13.25 43.31 -15.10
N TYR A 821 13.86 44.31 -15.74
CA TYR A 821 14.36 45.51 -15.04
C TYR A 821 13.25 46.43 -14.50
N HIS A 822 11.99 46.19 -14.86
CA HIS A 822 10.84 46.94 -14.35
C HIS A 822 10.04 46.12 -13.33
N HIS A 823 9.66 44.89 -13.67
CA HIS A 823 8.83 44.06 -12.79
C HIS A 823 9.62 43.28 -11.74
N GLU A 824 10.92 43.06 -11.97
CA GLU A 824 11.85 42.39 -11.04
C GLU A 824 11.44 40.97 -10.60
N ILE A 825 10.46 40.37 -11.28
CA ILE A 825 10.04 38.96 -11.09
C ILE A 825 11.25 38.01 -11.31
N PRO A 826 11.62 37.20 -10.31
CA PRO A 826 12.66 36.17 -10.46
C PRO A 826 12.32 35.10 -11.49
N GLY A 827 13.34 34.47 -12.07
CA GLY A 827 13.16 33.46 -13.13
C GLY A 827 12.14 32.37 -12.78
N GLY A 828 12.33 31.67 -11.65
CA GLY A 828 11.40 30.62 -11.21
C GLY A 828 9.98 31.12 -10.90
N GLN A 829 9.83 32.35 -10.40
CA GLN A 829 8.50 32.94 -10.17
C GLN A 829 7.82 33.30 -11.48
N LEU A 830 8.57 33.77 -12.49
CA LEU A 830 8.04 34.17 -13.78
C LEU A 830 7.39 32.98 -14.50
N SER A 831 8.10 31.84 -14.55
CA SER A 831 7.60 30.58 -15.12
C SER A 831 6.33 30.09 -14.40
N ASN A 832 6.31 30.15 -13.07
CA ASN A 832 5.15 29.77 -12.26
C ASN A 832 3.95 30.71 -12.48
N LEU A 833 4.18 32.02 -12.47
CA LEU A 833 3.12 33.03 -12.62
C LEU A 833 2.45 32.94 -14.00
N ARG A 834 3.22 32.66 -15.06
CA ARG A 834 2.68 32.40 -16.41
C ARG A 834 1.76 31.19 -16.42
N THR A 835 2.21 30.09 -15.81
CA THR A 835 1.41 28.85 -15.72
C THR A 835 0.10 29.09 -14.95
N GLN A 836 0.17 29.81 -13.83
CA GLN A 836 -1.01 30.20 -13.04
C GLN A 836 -1.96 31.11 -13.81
N ALA A 837 -1.43 32.12 -14.53
CA ALA A 837 -2.23 33.02 -15.33
C ALA A 837 -3.01 32.27 -16.43
N VAL A 838 -2.36 31.33 -17.13
CA VAL A 838 -3.03 30.48 -18.14
C VAL A 838 -4.14 29.65 -17.51
N ALA A 839 -3.88 29.00 -16.37
CA ALA A 839 -4.87 28.18 -15.67
C ALA A 839 -6.10 28.99 -15.19
N LEU A 840 -5.91 30.28 -14.90
CA LEU A 840 -6.98 31.21 -14.48
C LEU A 840 -7.65 31.96 -15.65
N GLY A 841 -7.28 31.66 -16.89
CA GLY A 841 -7.83 32.35 -18.08
C GLY A 841 -7.31 33.78 -18.28
N LEU A 842 -6.20 34.15 -17.63
CA LEU A 842 -5.53 35.46 -17.72
C LEU A 842 -4.25 35.41 -18.58
N GLY A 843 -4.00 34.31 -19.29
CA GLY A 843 -2.77 34.10 -20.08
C GLY A 843 -2.50 35.21 -21.11
N ASP A 844 -3.54 35.68 -21.79
CA ASP A 844 -3.44 36.75 -22.80
C ASP A 844 -3.28 38.16 -22.21
N ARG A 845 -3.31 38.29 -20.87
CA ARG A 845 -3.16 39.54 -20.13
C ARG A 845 -1.90 39.53 -19.26
N PHE A 846 -0.88 38.77 -19.63
CA PHE A 846 0.30 38.60 -18.80
C PHE A 846 1.09 39.91 -18.61
N GLU A 847 1.09 40.80 -19.60
CA GLU A 847 1.71 42.12 -19.50
C GLU A 847 1.02 43.00 -18.45
N ASP A 848 -0.30 42.87 -18.29
CA ASP A 848 -1.05 43.53 -17.21
C ASP A 848 -0.62 42.98 -15.85
N ILE A 849 -0.39 41.67 -15.75
CA ILE A 849 0.11 41.01 -14.54
C ILE A 849 1.53 41.50 -14.21
N GLU A 850 2.43 41.62 -15.18
CA GLU A 850 3.77 42.16 -14.96
C GLU A 850 3.74 43.62 -14.47
N ALA A 851 2.87 44.45 -15.07
CA ALA A 851 2.70 45.84 -14.63
C ALA A 851 2.09 45.92 -13.23
N MET A 852 1.07 45.11 -12.95
CA MET A 852 0.46 45.01 -11.62
C MET A 852 1.45 44.47 -10.59
N TYR A 853 2.35 43.56 -10.96
CA TYR A 853 3.37 43.03 -10.07
C TYR A 853 4.34 44.13 -9.61
N ALA A 854 4.77 45.00 -10.53
CA ALA A 854 5.58 46.17 -10.18
C ALA A 854 4.82 47.14 -9.25
N ALA A 855 3.52 47.35 -9.50
CA ALA A 855 2.67 48.20 -8.66
C ALA A 855 2.45 47.59 -7.27
N ALA A 856 2.16 46.29 -7.19
CA ALA A 856 2.01 45.53 -5.96
C ALA A 856 3.28 45.58 -5.11
N ASP A 857 4.46 45.44 -5.73
CA ASP A 857 5.74 45.59 -5.03
C ASP A 857 5.91 46.98 -4.43
N ARG A 858 5.58 48.05 -5.17
CA ARG A 858 5.59 49.43 -4.67
C ARG A 858 4.69 49.58 -3.45
N ILE A 859 3.44 49.11 -3.54
CA ILE A 859 2.43 49.18 -2.48
C ILE A 859 2.90 48.44 -1.22
N LEU A 860 3.54 47.28 -1.39
CA LEU A 860 4.04 46.46 -0.29
C LEU A 860 5.37 46.95 0.30
N GLY A 861 5.94 48.04 -0.22
CA GLY A 861 7.15 48.67 0.33
C GLY A 861 8.45 48.33 -0.38
N ARG A 862 8.41 48.01 -1.69
CA ARG A 862 9.56 47.68 -2.56
C ARG A 862 10.39 46.54 -1.98
N LEU A 863 9.88 45.32 -2.01
CA LEU A 863 10.50 44.17 -1.34
C LEU A 863 11.73 43.65 -2.10
N VAL A 864 12.60 42.96 -1.37
CA VAL A 864 13.45 41.93 -1.96
C VAL A 864 12.52 40.80 -2.39
N LYS A 865 12.52 40.44 -3.67
CA LYS A 865 11.55 39.50 -4.25
C LYS A 865 12.21 38.19 -4.61
N VAL A 866 12.15 37.22 -3.70
CA VAL A 866 12.61 35.85 -3.90
C VAL A 866 11.67 34.93 -3.12
N THR A 867 11.63 33.62 -3.38
CA THR A 867 10.67 32.76 -2.69
C THR A 867 10.83 32.83 -1.15
N PRO A 868 9.77 33.17 -0.38
CA PRO A 868 8.36 33.29 -0.79
C PRO A 868 7.87 34.74 -1.00
N SER A 869 8.65 35.79 -0.76
CA SER A 869 8.22 37.19 -0.98
C SER A 869 7.85 37.49 -2.43
N SER A 870 8.52 36.88 -3.41
CA SER A 870 8.12 36.98 -4.83
C SER A 870 6.73 36.39 -5.11
N LYS A 871 6.35 35.34 -4.37
CA LYS A 871 5.01 34.76 -4.44
C LYS A 871 3.98 35.71 -3.83
N VAL A 872 4.29 36.36 -2.71
CA VAL A 872 3.39 37.35 -2.08
C VAL A 872 2.99 38.44 -3.08
N VAL A 873 3.98 39.01 -3.77
CA VAL A 873 3.73 40.03 -4.80
C VAL A 873 2.96 39.44 -6.00
N GLY A 874 3.30 38.21 -6.41
CA GLY A 874 2.65 37.51 -7.52
C GLY A 874 1.17 37.18 -7.29
N ASP A 875 0.84 36.64 -6.11
CA ASP A 875 -0.53 36.30 -5.71
C ASP A 875 -1.39 37.57 -5.68
N LEU A 876 -0.86 38.67 -5.14
CA LEU A 876 -1.55 39.97 -5.15
C LEU A 876 -1.78 40.47 -6.57
N ALA A 877 -0.75 40.42 -7.42
CA ALA A 877 -0.85 40.90 -8.80
C ALA A 877 -1.89 40.12 -9.62
N LEU A 878 -1.88 38.78 -9.53
CA LEU A 878 -2.88 37.93 -10.15
C LEU A 878 -4.28 38.22 -9.65
N HIS A 879 -4.45 38.37 -8.33
CA HIS A 879 -5.75 38.65 -7.73
C HIS A 879 -6.32 39.99 -8.22
N LEU A 880 -5.53 41.06 -8.21
CA LEU A 880 -5.97 42.39 -8.63
C LEU A 880 -6.30 42.45 -10.13
N VAL A 881 -5.49 41.81 -10.99
CA VAL A 881 -5.79 41.74 -12.43
C VAL A 881 -7.06 40.93 -12.71
N GLY A 882 -7.22 39.79 -12.03
CA GLY A 882 -8.41 38.94 -12.15
C GLY A 882 -9.68 39.63 -11.68
N ALA A 883 -9.59 40.45 -10.63
CA ALA A 883 -10.70 41.23 -10.09
C ALA A 883 -10.95 42.56 -10.83
N GLY A 884 -10.07 42.95 -11.77
CA GLY A 884 -10.16 44.22 -12.48
C GLY A 884 -9.97 45.45 -11.58
N VAL A 885 -9.20 45.31 -10.49
CA VAL A 885 -8.99 46.35 -9.49
C VAL A 885 -7.80 47.24 -9.86
N SER A 886 -7.98 48.55 -9.75
CA SER A 886 -6.92 49.55 -9.94
C SER A 886 -5.90 49.48 -8.78
N PRO A 887 -4.58 49.54 -9.05
CA PRO A 887 -3.57 49.59 -7.99
C PRO A 887 -3.77 50.79 -7.04
N GLU A 888 -4.14 51.96 -7.57
CA GLU A 888 -4.37 53.16 -6.78
C GLU A 888 -5.56 53.02 -5.82
N ASP A 889 -6.65 52.40 -6.29
CA ASP A 889 -7.84 52.18 -5.47
C ASP A 889 -7.54 51.17 -4.35
N PHE A 890 -6.78 50.12 -4.66
CA PHE A 890 -6.35 49.13 -3.68
C PHE A 890 -5.41 49.73 -2.62
N GLU A 891 -4.44 50.57 -3.03
CA GLU A 891 -3.49 51.22 -2.12
C GLU A 891 -4.21 52.18 -1.14
N GLN A 892 -5.24 52.88 -1.60
CA GLN A 892 -6.01 53.83 -0.78
C GLN A 892 -6.90 53.12 0.24
N ASP A 893 -7.64 52.08 -0.18
CA ASP A 893 -8.65 51.39 0.63
C ASP A 893 -8.53 49.85 0.59
N PRO A 894 -7.43 49.25 1.10
CA PRO A 894 -7.20 47.82 1.00
C PRO A 894 -8.21 46.97 1.80
N ASP A 895 -8.89 47.54 2.80
CA ASP A 895 -9.91 46.85 3.59
C ASP A 895 -11.23 46.62 2.82
N ARG A 896 -11.41 47.22 1.65
CA ARG A 896 -12.58 47.01 0.77
C ARG A 896 -12.43 45.79 -0.15
N PHE A 897 -11.25 45.19 -0.22
CA PHE A 897 -10.95 44.09 -1.14
C PHE A 897 -10.57 42.83 -0.38
N ASP A 898 -10.82 41.68 -1.01
CA ASP A 898 -10.21 40.44 -0.59
C ASP A 898 -8.69 40.52 -0.83
N ILE A 899 -7.92 39.97 0.11
CA ILE A 899 -6.46 40.00 0.06
C ILE A 899 -5.98 38.56 0.21
N PRO A 900 -5.10 38.07 -0.68
CA PRO A 900 -4.55 36.72 -0.57
C PRO A 900 -3.88 36.46 0.79
N ASP A 901 -4.05 35.25 1.33
CA ASP A 901 -3.49 34.85 2.62
C ASP A 901 -1.97 35.04 2.71
N SER A 902 -1.25 34.85 1.59
CA SER A 902 0.20 35.07 1.51
C SER A 902 0.58 36.53 1.80
N VAL A 903 -0.21 37.47 1.30
CA VAL A 903 -0.04 38.92 1.54
C VAL A 903 -0.38 39.27 2.97
N ILE A 904 -1.48 38.72 3.51
CA ILE A 904 -1.85 38.94 4.90
C ILE A 904 -0.78 38.39 5.86
N GLY A 905 -0.27 37.18 5.60
CA GLY A 905 0.82 36.58 6.39
C GLY A 905 2.09 37.44 6.34
N PHE A 906 2.48 37.92 5.17
CA PHE A 906 3.58 38.88 5.03
C PHE A 906 3.34 40.14 5.87
N LEU A 907 2.18 40.79 5.74
CA LEU A 907 1.85 42.01 6.49
C LEU A 907 1.82 41.78 8.02
N ARG A 908 1.62 40.55 8.48
CA ARG A 908 1.74 40.19 9.92
C ARG A 908 3.18 40.01 10.39
N GLY A 909 4.15 39.99 9.48
CA GLY A 909 5.57 39.79 9.78
C GLY A 909 6.01 38.33 9.78
N GLU A 910 5.22 37.42 9.19
CA GLU A 910 5.56 35.98 9.14
C GLU A 910 6.84 35.69 8.33
N LEU A 911 7.27 36.62 7.47
CA LEU A 911 8.49 36.52 6.67
C LEU A 911 9.67 37.33 7.22
N GLY A 912 9.55 37.92 8.40
CA GLY A 912 10.54 38.87 8.94
C GLY A 912 10.20 40.33 8.62
N THR A 913 11.19 41.21 8.76
CA THR A 913 11.00 42.67 8.55
C THR A 913 11.58 43.09 7.20
N PRO A 914 10.80 43.78 6.33
CA PRO A 914 11.32 44.26 5.05
C PRO A 914 12.37 45.37 5.23
N PRO A 915 13.38 45.48 4.34
CA PRO A 915 14.44 46.48 4.44
C PRO A 915 13.96 47.94 4.52
N GLY A 916 12.88 48.27 3.80
CA GLY A 916 12.28 49.61 3.79
C GLY A 916 11.37 49.91 5.00
N GLY A 917 11.21 48.96 5.92
CA GLY A 917 10.17 49.02 6.96
C GLY A 917 8.76 48.73 6.41
N TRP A 918 7.77 48.77 7.29
CA TRP A 918 6.38 48.47 6.92
C TRP A 918 5.71 49.65 6.21
N PRO A 919 4.92 49.40 5.14
CA PRO A 919 4.20 50.46 4.42
C PRO A 919 3.02 50.95 5.27
N GLU A 920 3.21 51.97 6.10
CA GLU A 920 2.13 52.63 6.84
C GLU A 920 1.63 53.88 6.10
N PRO A 921 0.31 54.17 6.09
CA PRO A 921 -0.76 53.48 6.83
C PRO A 921 -1.38 52.26 6.12
N PHE A 922 -0.84 51.81 4.98
CA PHE A 922 -1.39 50.71 4.18
C PHE A 922 -1.52 49.42 5.00
N ARG A 923 -0.47 48.99 5.69
CA ARG A 923 -0.45 47.79 6.53
C ARG A 923 -1.55 47.83 7.59
N THR A 924 -1.65 48.93 8.34
CA THR A 924 -2.69 49.09 9.37
C THR A 924 -4.10 48.99 8.78
N LYS A 925 -4.34 49.57 7.60
CA LYS A 925 -5.63 49.44 6.91
C LYS A 925 -5.88 48.00 6.44
N ALA A 926 -4.91 47.37 5.78
CA ALA A 926 -5.01 46.03 5.22
C ALA A 926 -5.20 44.93 6.29
N LEU A 927 -4.81 45.15 7.54
CA LEU A 927 -5.01 44.20 8.64
C LEU A 927 -6.29 44.45 9.46
N ARG A 928 -6.96 45.58 9.27
CA ARG A 928 -8.14 45.95 10.05
C ARG A 928 -9.24 44.90 9.94
N GLY A 929 -9.75 44.43 11.09
CA GLY A 929 -10.84 43.46 11.17
C GLY A 929 -10.46 42.01 10.81
N ARG A 930 -9.17 41.74 10.52
CA ARG A 930 -8.67 40.39 10.23
C ARG A 930 -8.05 39.77 11.50
N ALA A 931 -8.08 38.44 11.61
CA ALA A 931 -7.57 37.72 12.79
C ALA A 931 -6.06 37.94 13.01
N ASP A 932 -5.54 37.57 14.18
CA ASP A 932 -4.11 37.62 14.48
C ASP A 932 -3.31 36.53 13.72
N ALA A 933 -1.97 36.66 13.75
CA ALA A 933 -1.07 35.64 13.20
C ALA A 933 -1.23 34.31 13.93
N LYS A 934 -1.12 33.20 13.18
CA LYS A 934 -1.13 31.87 13.78
C LYS A 934 0.16 31.67 14.60
N PRO A 935 0.09 31.05 15.79
CA PRO A 935 1.29 30.75 16.57
C PRO A 935 2.16 29.73 15.84
N VAL A 936 3.49 29.84 16.05
CA VAL A 936 4.45 28.85 15.54
C VAL A 936 4.13 27.49 16.13
N GLN A 937 4.02 26.47 15.27
CA GLN A 937 3.74 25.10 15.67
C GLN A 937 4.83 24.58 16.60
N GLN A 938 4.44 24.05 17.75
CA GLN A 938 5.36 23.43 18.70
C GLN A 938 5.60 21.95 18.32
N LEU A 939 6.83 21.46 18.55
CA LEU A 939 7.16 20.05 18.38
C LEU A 939 6.55 19.21 19.51
N THR A 940 5.87 18.14 19.15
CA THR A 940 5.38 17.13 20.10
C THR A 940 6.53 16.26 20.63
N ALA A 941 6.27 15.47 21.68
CA ALA A 941 7.24 14.51 22.20
C ALA A 941 7.63 13.46 21.13
N ASP A 942 6.66 13.04 20.31
CA ASP A 942 6.88 12.09 19.21
C ASP A 942 7.71 12.72 18.09
N ASP A 943 7.49 14.00 17.76
CA ASP A 943 8.32 14.72 16.79
C ASP A 943 9.79 14.76 17.25
N ARG A 944 10.03 15.08 18.53
CA ARG A 944 11.38 15.11 19.10
C ARG A 944 12.04 13.72 19.09
N ALA A 945 11.29 12.67 19.42
CA ALA A 945 11.78 11.30 19.35
C ALA A 945 12.07 10.86 17.90
N GLY A 946 11.23 11.27 16.95
CA GLY A 946 11.39 11.02 15.52
C GLY A 946 12.64 11.68 14.95
N LEU A 947 12.91 12.95 15.29
CA LEU A 947 14.13 13.66 14.87
C LEU A 947 15.43 12.98 15.35
N ALA A 948 15.36 12.15 16.40
CA ALA A 948 16.50 11.38 16.91
C ALA A 948 16.61 9.96 16.31
N LYS A 949 15.50 9.30 15.98
CA LYS A 949 15.47 7.88 15.57
C LYS A 949 15.20 7.64 14.09
N ASP A 950 14.39 8.50 13.47
CA ASP A 950 13.95 8.42 12.08
C ASP A 950 13.88 9.83 11.48
N ARG A 951 15.05 10.46 11.43
CA ARG A 951 15.18 11.89 11.19
C ARG A 951 14.66 12.30 9.81
N ARG A 952 15.01 11.57 8.75
CA ARG A 952 14.62 11.88 7.36
C ARG A 952 13.12 11.86 7.15
N ALA A 953 12.43 10.79 7.57
CA ALA A 953 10.98 10.69 7.43
C ALA A 953 10.27 11.73 8.31
N THR A 954 10.78 11.97 9.53
CA THR A 954 10.26 13.01 10.41
C THR A 954 10.40 14.41 9.79
N LEU A 955 11.54 14.73 9.19
CA LEU A 955 11.76 16.00 8.48
C LEU A 955 10.86 16.14 7.25
N ASN A 956 10.67 15.07 6.45
CA ASN A 956 9.71 15.07 5.34
C ASN A 956 8.30 15.46 5.82
N ARG A 957 7.81 14.82 6.89
CA ARG A 957 6.50 15.09 7.47
C ARG A 957 6.38 16.48 8.08
N LEU A 958 7.41 16.93 8.82
CA LEU A 958 7.38 18.24 9.47
C LEU A 958 7.42 19.37 8.43
N LEU A 959 8.34 19.32 7.48
CA LEU A 959 8.52 20.39 6.49
C LEU A 959 7.45 20.38 5.40
N PHE A 960 6.93 19.19 5.06
CA PHE A 960 5.97 19.00 3.96
C PHE A 960 4.95 17.89 4.24
N ALA A 961 4.12 18.03 5.27
CA ALA A 961 3.14 17.01 5.69
C ALA A 961 2.24 16.48 4.55
N GLY A 962 1.72 17.38 3.70
CA GLY A 962 0.88 17.02 2.54
C GLY A 962 1.66 16.18 1.51
N PRO A 963 2.73 16.73 0.91
CA PRO A 963 3.59 16.00 -0.02
C PRO A 963 4.15 14.69 0.52
N ALA A 964 4.57 14.64 1.79
CA ALA A 964 5.06 13.43 2.42
C ALA A 964 3.99 12.34 2.46
N ARG A 965 2.75 12.69 2.83
CA ARG A 965 1.62 11.75 2.83
C ARG A 965 1.26 11.27 1.42
N GLU A 966 1.29 12.16 0.43
CA GLU A 966 1.05 11.82 -0.99
C GLU A 966 2.13 10.87 -1.52
N PHE A 967 3.40 11.15 -1.21
CA PHE A 967 4.54 10.29 -1.54
C PHE A 967 4.42 8.90 -0.90
N GLU A 968 4.09 8.83 0.39
CA GLU A 968 3.89 7.55 1.08
C GLU A 968 2.73 6.75 0.48
N ALA A 969 1.60 7.40 0.17
CA ALA A 969 0.46 6.75 -0.48
C ALA A 969 0.82 6.24 -1.89
N HIS A 970 1.61 7.01 -2.65
CA HIS A 970 2.13 6.60 -3.95
C HIS A 970 3.07 5.39 -3.81
N ARG A 971 4.03 5.44 -2.89
CA ARG A 971 4.99 4.34 -2.64
C ARG A 971 4.28 3.08 -2.14
N GLN A 972 3.21 3.20 -1.36
CA GLN A 972 2.37 2.07 -0.96
C GLN A 972 1.63 1.45 -2.14
N THR A 973 1.08 2.27 -3.04
CA THR A 973 0.28 1.81 -4.18
C THR A 973 1.14 1.23 -5.30
N PHE A 974 2.19 1.96 -5.70
CA PHE A 974 2.98 1.70 -6.91
C PHE A 974 4.40 1.22 -6.66
N GLY A 975 4.84 1.20 -5.39
CA GLY A 975 6.23 0.89 -5.05
C GLY A 975 7.15 2.07 -5.35
N ASP A 976 8.45 1.79 -5.42
CA ASP A 976 9.45 2.81 -5.75
C ASP A 976 9.50 3.04 -7.26
N THR A 977 8.84 4.10 -7.75
CA THR A 977 8.84 4.49 -9.16
C THR A 977 10.09 5.25 -9.60
N SER A 978 11.01 5.59 -8.69
CA SER A 978 12.25 6.32 -9.01
C SER A 978 13.17 5.51 -9.95
N VAL A 979 13.11 4.17 -9.83
CA VAL A 979 13.91 3.23 -10.65
C VAL A 979 13.55 3.24 -12.14
N LEU A 980 12.34 3.70 -12.49
CA LEU A 980 11.86 3.76 -13.86
C LEU A 980 12.61 4.85 -14.66
N ASP A 981 12.86 4.59 -15.94
CA ASP A 981 13.39 5.61 -16.84
C ASP A 981 12.37 6.74 -17.04
N SER A 982 12.83 7.99 -17.19
CA SER A 982 11.94 9.16 -17.27
C SER A 982 10.90 9.10 -18.38
N LYS A 983 11.24 8.48 -19.52
CA LYS A 983 10.25 8.24 -20.58
C LYS A 983 9.15 7.27 -20.17
N ALA A 984 9.48 6.22 -19.41
CA ALA A 984 8.49 5.25 -18.91
C ALA A 984 7.65 5.86 -17.79
N PHE A 985 8.28 6.66 -16.91
CA PHE A 985 7.59 7.38 -15.85
C PHE A 985 6.53 8.34 -16.38
N PHE A 986 6.88 9.24 -17.31
CA PHE A 986 5.93 10.25 -17.79
C PHE A 986 4.95 9.77 -18.86
N TYR A 987 5.31 8.74 -19.64
CA TYR A 987 4.56 8.39 -20.86
C TYR A 987 4.20 6.89 -21.00
N GLY A 988 4.47 6.07 -19.98
CA GLY A 988 4.09 4.66 -19.99
C GLY A 988 4.85 3.81 -21.02
N LEU A 989 4.23 2.73 -21.47
CA LEU A 989 4.84 1.69 -22.32
C LEU A 989 4.39 1.81 -23.77
N ARG A 990 5.14 1.15 -24.67
CA ARG A 990 4.75 0.92 -26.07
C ARG A 990 4.62 -0.58 -26.33
N PRO A 991 3.70 -1.00 -27.21
CA PRO A 991 3.67 -2.36 -27.72
C PRO A 991 5.01 -2.74 -28.36
N ASP A 992 5.27 -4.05 -28.45
CA ASP A 992 6.41 -4.64 -29.17
C ASP A 992 7.80 -4.17 -28.69
N LYS A 993 7.90 -3.69 -27.44
CA LYS A 993 9.16 -3.30 -26.81
C LYS A 993 9.30 -3.90 -25.43
N GLU A 994 10.47 -4.46 -25.16
CA GLU A 994 10.89 -4.88 -23.82
C GLU A 994 11.51 -3.71 -23.05
N TYR A 995 11.06 -3.59 -21.80
CA TYR A 995 11.52 -2.59 -20.84
C TYR A 995 12.17 -3.31 -19.67
N THR A 996 13.40 -2.91 -19.36
CA THR A 996 14.18 -3.46 -18.24
C THR A 996 14.13 -2.53 -17.06
N VAL A 997 13.75 -3.03 -15.88
CA VAL A 997 13.77 -2.26 -14.62
C VAL A 997 14.61 -3.01 -13.59
N ASP A 998 15.72 -2.40 -13.19
CA ASP A 998 16.59 -2.92 -12.13
C ASP A 998 16.09 -2.42 -10.77
N LEU A 999 15.70 -3.34 -9.89
CA LEU A 999 15.20 -3.02 -8.53
C LEU A 999 16.32 -3.02 -7.50
N ASP A 1000 17.20 -4.01 -7.59
CA ASP A 1000 18.35 -4.23 -6.72
C ASP A 1000 19.46 -4.90 -7.57
N PRO A 1001 20.73 -4.90 -7.12
CA PRO A 1001 21.78 -5.69 -7.76
C PRO A 1001 21.35 -7.15 -7.97
N GLY A 1002 21.27 -7.57 -9.24
CA GLY A 1002 20.84 -8.92 -9.64
C GLY A 1002 19.32 -9.16 -9.70
N VAL A 1003 18.49 -8.15 -9.41
CA VAL A 1003 17.02 -8.22 -9.48
C VAL A 1003 16.50 -7.33 -10.60
N ARG A 1004 16.31 -7.93 -11.78
CA ARG A 1004 15.79 -7.26 -12.98
C ARG A 1004 14.37 -7.72 -13.30
N LEU A 1005 13.51 -6.76 -13.63
CA LEU A 1005 12.21 -7.00 -14.23
C LEU A 1005 12.29 -6.77 -15.74
N LEU A 1006 11.71 -7.68 -16.50
CA LEU A 1006 11.49 -7.58 -17.94
C LEU A 1006 9.99 -7.37 -18.17
N ILE A 1007 9.62 -6.23 -18.71
CA ILE A 1007 8.23 -5.81 -18.89
C ILE A 1007 7.96 -5.59 -20.37
N GLU A 1008 6.92 -6.19 -20.92
CA GLU A 1008 6.45 -5.89 -22.27
C GLU A 1008 4.95 -5.62 -22.26
N LEU A 1009 4.52 -4.61 -23.01
CA LEU A 1009 3.11 -4.37 -23.27
C LEU A 1009 2.67 -5.23 -24.46
N GLN A 1010 1.66 -6.08 -24.26
CA GLN A 1010 1.11 -6.94 -25.30
C GLN A 1010 -0.11 -6.27 -25.96
N ALA A 1011 -1.04 -5.75 -25.17
CA ALA A 1011 -2.23 -5.07 -25.66
C ALA A 1011 -2.88 -4.19 -24.59
N VAL A 1012 -3.64 -3.20 -25.01
CA VAL A 1012 -4.57 -2.43 -24.16
C VAL A 1012 -5.98 -2.68 -24.70
N GLY A 1013 -6.85 -3.25 -23.87
CA GLY A 1013 -8.24 -3.51 -24.22
C GLY A 1013 -9.09 -2.24 -24.28
N ASP A 1014 -10.31 -2.39 -24.81
CA ASP A 1014 -11.35 -1.37 -24.72
C ASP A 1014 -11.82 -1.18 -23.28
N ALA A 1015 -12.39 -0.01 -23.01
CA ALA A 1015 -12.99 0.28 -21.71
C ALA A 1015 -14.32 -0.49 -21.59
N ASP A 1016 -14.55 -1.13 -20.44
CA ASP A 1016 -15.84 -1.73 -20.10
C ASP A 1016 -16.87 -0.66 -19.67
N GLU A 1017 -18.09 -1.09 -19.33
CA GLU A 1017 -19.19 -0.21 -18.88
C GLU A 1017 -18.85 0.59 -17.62
N ARG A 1018 -17.85 0.13 -16.84
CA ARG A 1018 -17.31 0.81 -15.67
C ARG A 1018 -16.08 1.65 -16.02
N GLY A 1019 -15.82 1.93 -17.28
CA GLY A 1019 -14.65 2.69 -17.73
C GLY A 1019 -13.31 2.02 -17.41
N MET A 1020 -13.27 0.71 -17.14
CA MET A 1020 -12.03 -0.03 -16.85
C MET A 1020 -11.47 -0.66 -18.12
N ARG A 1021 -10.16 -0.49 -18.35
CA ARG A 1021 -9.42 -1.16 -19.42
C ARG A 1021 -8.55 -2.27 -18.85
N THR A 1022 -8.49 -3.39 -19.57
CA THR A 1022 -7.52 -4.45 -19.29
C THR A 1022 -6.23 -4.20 -20.07
N VAL A 1023 -5.14 -3.91 -19.37
CA VAL A 1023 -3.79 -3.82 -19.93
C VAL A 1023 -3.12 -5.18 -19.83
N MET A 1024 -2.90 -5.82 -20.98
CA MET A 1024 -2.21 -7.11 -21.08
C MET A 1024 -0.71 -6.86 -21.21
N SER A 1025 0.07 -7.28 -20.22
CA SER A 1025 1.52 -7.18 -20.23
C SER A 1025 2.19 -8.50 -19.89
N THR A 1026 3.48 -8.64 -20.17
CA THR A 1026 4.33 -9.69 -19.60
C THR A 1026 5.23 -9.11 -18.52
N LEU A 1027 5.48 -9.89 -17.47
CA LEU A 1027 6.47 -9.61 -16.45
C LEU A 1027 7.36 -10.84 -16.28
N ASN A 1028 8.64 -10.75 -16.63
CA ASN A 1028 9.60 -11.87 -16.64
C ASN A 1028 9.06 -13.07 -17.44
N GLY A 1029 8.58 -12.80 -18.67
CA GLY A 1029 8.05 -13.81 -19.60
C GLY A 1029 6.65 -14.33 -19.25
N GLN A 1030 5.95 -13.72 -18.29
CA GLN A 1030 4.69 -14.24 -17.79
C GLN A 1030 3.56 -13.23 -17.94
N MET A 1031 2.45 -13.65 -18.54
CA MET A 1031 1.28 -12.79 -18.74
C MET A 1031 0.74 -12.25 -17.41
N ARG A 1032 0.39 -10.96 -17.44
CA ARG A 1032 -0.12 -10.13 -16.35
C ARG A 1032 -1.19 -9.19 -16.91
N PRO A 1033 -2.48 -9.53 -16.75
CA PRO A 1033 -3.56 -8.58 -16.98
C PRO A 1033 -3.65 -7.62 -15.79
N ILE A 1034 -3.62 -6.32 -16.06
CA ILE A 1034 -3.83 -5.24 -15.08
C ILE A 1034 -5.08 -4.47 -15.46
N GLN A 1035 -5.98 -4.26 -14.50
CA GLN A 1035 -7.15 -3.39 -14.69
C GLN A 1035 -6.78 -1.95 -14.36
N VAL A 1036 -7.08 -1.04 -15.27
CA VAL A 1036 -6.79 0.39 -15.13
C VAL A 1036 -8.05 1.18 -15.44
N ARG A 1037 -8.39 2.15 -14.59
CA ARG A 1037 -9.49 3.06 -14.88
C ARG A 1037 -9.08 4.04 -15.98
N ASP A 1038 -9.82 4.06 -17.08
CA ASP A 1038 -9.73 5.10 -18.10
C ASP A 1038 -10.49 6.33 -17.59
N ARG A 1039 -9.74 7.42 -17.36
CA ARG A 1039 -10.28 8.69 -16.84
C ARG A 1039 -11.02 9.49 -17.91
N ALA A 1040 -10.83 9.18 -19.19
CA ALA A 1040 -11.50 9.83 -20.32
C ALA A 1040 -12.81 9.12 -20.72
N ALA A 1041 -13.00 7.86 -20.31
CA ALA A 1041 -14.22 7.11 -20.56
C ALA A 1041 -15.36 7.57 -19.61
N ALA A 1042 -16.51 7.92 -20.16
CA ALA A 1042 -17.74 8.12 -19.39
C ALA A 1042 -18.16 6.79 -18.75
N SER A 1043 -18.57 6.83 -17.48
CA SER A 1043 -19.02 5.65 -16.74
C SER A 1043 -20.51 5.77 -16.50
N ASP A 1044 -21.29 4.96 -17.20
CA ASP A 1044 -22.75 4.91 -17.06
C ASP A 1044 -23.20 4.09 -15.84
N VAL A 1045 -22.27 3.44 -15.12
CA VAL A 1045 -22.53 2.69 -13.90
C VAL A 1045 -22.31 3.58 -12.67
N PRO A 1046 -23.34 3.88 -11.85
CA PRO A 1046 -23.19 4.61 -10.60
C PRO A 1046 -22.36 3.77 -9.61
N VAL A 1047 -21.37 4.41 -8.96
CA VAL A 1047 -20.69 3.81 -7.81
C VAL A 1047 -21.73 3.59 -6.71
N THR A 1048 -21.81 2.38 -6.16
CA THR A 1048 -22.77 2.06 -5.09
C THR A 1048 -22.49 2.95 -3.87
N GLU A 1049 -23.50 3.69 -3.46
CA GLU A 1049 -23.41 4.68 -2.39
C GLU A 1049 -23.05 4.01 -1.06
N LYS A 1050 -22.15 4.61 -0.27
CA LYS A 1050 -21.81 4.11 1.07
C LYS A 1050 -22.73 4.76 2.12
N ALA A 1051 -23.16 3.98 3.10
CA ALA A 1051 -23.95 4.49 4.22
C ALA A 1051 -23.11 5.44 5.10
N ASP A 1052 -23.68 6.59 5.48
CA ASP A 1052 -23.09 7.46 6.49
C ASP A 1052 -23.22 6.79 7.87
N ARG A 1053 -22.08 6.57 8.53
CA ARG A 1053 -22.05 5.94 9.86
C ARG A 1053 -22.62 6.84 10.96
N ASN A 1054 -22.73 8.14 10.70
CA ASN A 1054 -23.31 9.09 11.63
C ASN A 1054 -24.83 9.25 11.45
N ASP A 1055 -25.43 8.64 10.43
CA ASP A 1055 -26.87 8.71 10.18
C ASP A 1055 -27.59 7.39 10.55
N PRO A 1056 -28.40 7.37 11.62
CA PRO A 1056 -29.16 6.17 12.03
C PRO A 1056 -30.31 5.80 11.09
N GLY A 1057 -30.65 6.63 10.10
CA GLY A 1057 -31.58 6.32 9.03
C GLY A 1057 -30.98 5.50 7.89
N HIS A 1058 -29.65 5.39 7.80
CA HIS A 1058 -28.98 4.63 6.75
C HIS A 1058 -28.84 3.16 7.15
N VAL A 1059 -29.51 2.26 6.42
CA VAL A 1059 -29.35 0.82 6.59
C VAL A 1059 -28.24 0.33 5.65
N ALA A 1060 -27.10 -0.06 6.24
CA ALA A 1060 -25.93 -0.51 5.51
C ALA A 1060 -25.89 -2.04 5.33
N ALA A 1061 -25.25 -2.50 4.27
CA ALA A 1061 -24.82 -3.89 4.15
C ALA A 1061 -23.78 -4.22 5.23
N PRO A 1062 -24.01 -5.24 6.07
CA PRO A 1062 -23.08 -5.57 7.16
C PRO A 1062 -21.76 -6.17 6.65
N PHE A 1063 -21.79 -6.81 5.49
CA PHE A 1063 -20.65 -7.45 4.82
C PHE A 1063 -20.96 -7.61 3.32
N ALA A 1064 -19.96 -8.00 2.53
CA ALA A 1064 -20.17 -8.27 1.11
C ALA A 1064 -20.99 -9.55 0.90
N GLY A 1065 -21.93 -9.51 -0.05
CA GLY A 1065 -22.86 -10.61 -0.31
C GLY A 1065 -23.88 -10.21 -1.36
N VAL A 1066 -24.84 -11.09 -1.65
CA VAL A 1066 -26.00 -10.73 -2.47
C VAL A 1066 -27.15 -10.40 -1.55
N VAL A 1067 -27.63 -9.17 -1.65
CA VAL A 1067 -28.75 -8.66 -0.88
C VAL A 1067 -30.01 -8.75 -1.71
N THR A 1068 -31.07 -9.31 -1.11
CA THR A 1068 -32.45 -9.27 -1.61
C THR A 1068 -33.27 -8.36 -0.71
N LEU A 1069 -33.78 -7.26 -1.25
CA LEU A 1069 -34.63 -6.33 -0.51
C LEU A 1069 -36.01 -6.97 -0.25
N ALA A 1070 -36.47 -6.87 1.00
CA ALA A 1070 -37.77 -7.36 1.45
C ALA A 1070 -38.84 -6.25 1.52
N VAL A 1071 -38.46 -4.99 1.27
CA VAL A 1071 -39.29 -3.78 1.41
C VAL A 1071 -39.26 -2.92 0.14
N ALA A 1072 -40.22 -2.02 0.01
CA ALA A 1072 -40.34 -1.02 -1.05
C ALA A 1072 -40.30 0.42 -0.50
N GLU A 1073 -40.05 1.40 -1.38
CA GLU A 1073 -40.18 2.82 -1.02
C GLU A 1073 -41.62 3.13 -0.57
N GLY A 1074 -41.75 3.81 0.56
CA GLY A 1074 -43.02 4.12 1.21
C GLY A 1074 -43.50 3.10 2.25
N ASP A 1075 -42.83 1.95 2.41
CA ASP A 1075 -43.19 0.97 3.44
C ASP A 1075 -42.84 1.51 4.85
N GLU A 1076 -43.77 1.35 5.81
CA GLU A 1076 -43.50 1.58 7.23
C GLU A 1076 -42.84 0.34 7.85
N VAL A 1077 -41.68 0.53 8.46
CA VAL A 1077 -40.91 -0.54 9.11
C VAL A 1077 -40.65 -0.22 10.57
N ALA A 1078 -40.91 -1.18 11.45
CA ALA A 1078 -40.58 -1.08 12.87
C ALA A 1078 -39.09 -1.37 13.11
N ALA A 1079 -38.50 -0.80 14.15
CA ALA A 1079 -37.15 -1.18 14.59
C ALA A 1079 -37.07 -2.70 14.81
N GLY A 1080 -36.08 -3.35 14.19
CA GLY A 1080 -35.90 -4.81 14.22
C GLY A 1080 -36.66 -5.58 13.12
N ALA A 1081 -37.54 -4.94 12.34
CA ALA A 1081 -38.18 -5.57 11.19
C ALA A 1081 -37.16 -5.90 10.09
N THR A 1082 -37.33 -7.03 9.40
CA THR A 1082 -36.44 -7.43 8.30
C THR A 1082 -36.69 -6.55 7.09
N VAL A 1083 -35.67 -5.84 6.62
CA VAL A 1083 -35.72 -4.97 5.44
C VAL A 1083 -35.03 -5.58 4.23
N ALA A 1084 -34.10 -6.51 4.44
CA ALA A 1084 -33.47 -7.27 3.38
C ALA A 1084 -32.94 -8.61 3.91
N THR A 1085 -32.64 -9.56 3.04
CA THR A 1085 -31.84 -10.75 3.35
C THR A 1085 -30.53 -10.69 2.60
N ILE A 1086 -29.44 -11.16 3.21
CA ILE A 1086 -28.11 -11.24 2.59
C ILE A 1086 -27.64 -12.69 2.54
N GLU A 1087 -27.26 -13.13 1.35
CA GLU A 1087 -26.63 -14.42 1.09
C GLU A 1087 -25.11 -14.24 0.96
N ALA A 1088 -24.34 -14.88 1.84
CA ALA A 1088 -22.88 -14.88 1.78
C ALA A 1088 -22.29 -16.11 2.49
N MET A 1089 -21.18 -16.66 1.98
CA MET A 1089 -20.40 -17.69 2.68
C MET A 1089 -21.21 -18.93 3.12
N LYS A 1090 -22.10 -19.44 2.25
CA LYS A 1090 -23.01 -20.58 2.55
C LYS A 1090 -24.04 -20.30 3.64
N MET A 1091 -24.27 -19.03 3.99
CA MET A 1091 -25.25 -18.62 4.99
C MET A 1091 -26.22 -17.59 4.40
N GLU A 1092 -27.43 -17.58 4.93
CA GLU A 1092 -28.44 -16.55 4.72
C GLU A 1092 -28.67 -15.82 6.05
N ALA A 1093 -28.73 -14.49 6.03
CA ALA A 1093 -28.98 -13.68 7.21
C ALA A 1093 -29.96 -12.54 6.92
N SER A 1094 -30.83 -12.23 7.87
CA SER A 1094 -31.73 -11.07 7.78
C SER A 1094 -31.00 -9.78 8.17
N ILE A 1095 -31.20 -8.72 7.37
CA ILE A 1095 -30.82 -7.34 7.66
C ILE A 1095 -32.06 -6.63 8.19
N THR A 1096 -31.93 -6.03 9.37
CA THR A 1096 -33.05 -5.43 10.10
C THR A 1096 -32.97 -3.90 10.17
N ALA A 1097 -34.11 -3.23 10.23
CA ALA A 1097 -34.19 -1.78 10.41
C ALA A 1097 -33.63 -1.35 11.79
N PRO A 1098 -32.69 -0.39 11.88
CA PRO A 1098 -32.12 0.08 13.14
C PRO A 1098 -33.07 0.99 13.93
N LYS A 1099 -34.02 1.65 13.26
CA LYS A 1099 -35.06 2.50 13.85
C LYS A 1099 -36.41 2.23 13.20
N THR A 1100 -37.49 2.63 13.87
CA THR A 1100 -38.81 2.73 13.25
C THR A 1100 -38.82 3.94 12.32
N GLY A 1101 -39.34 3.77 11.10
CA GLY A 1101 -39.42 4.85 10.11
C GLY A 1101 -40.12 4.40 8.83
N THR A 1102 -40.26 5.32 7.89
CA THR A 1102 -40.72 5.03 6.53
C THR A 1102 -39.53 4.87 5.61
N VAL A 1103 -39.55 3.87 4.74
CA VAL A 1103 -38.52 3.70 3.70
C VAL A 1103 -38.62 4.85 2.70
N THR A 1104 -37.65 5.77 2.72
CA THR A 1104 -37.63 6.93 1.81
C THR A 1104 -36.96 6.64 0.50
N ARG A 1105 -35.99 5.72 0.49
CA ARG A 1105 -35.21 5.38 -0.71
C ARG A 1105 -34.62 3.97 -0.67
N LEU A 1106 -34.63 3.30 -1.81
CA LEU A 1106 -33.83 2.09 -2.05
C LEU A 1106 -32.55 2.46 -2.80
N ALA A 1107 -31.39 2.25 -2.17
CA ALA A 1107 -30.09 2.60 -2.75
C ALA A 1107 -29.50 1.50 -3.66
N ILE A 1108 -30.14 0.33 -3.69
CA ILE A 1108 -29.78 -0.81 -4.55
C ILE A 1108 -31.02 -1.34 -5.29
N ASN A 1109 -30.77 -2.10 -6.36
CA ASN A 1109 -31.82 -2.89 -7.01
C ASN A 1109 -32.35 -3.99 -6.06
N ARG A 1110 -33.55 -4.51 -6.37
CA ARG A 1110 -34.25 -5.52 -5.53
C ARG A 1110 -33.38 -6.74 -5.18
N ILE A 1111 -32.51 -7.16 -6.08
CA ILE A 1111 -31.45 -8.15 -5.83
C ILE A 1111 -30.14 -7.58 -6.39
N GLN A 1112 -29.13 -7.40 -5.56
CA GLN A 1112 -27.86 -6.81 -5.98
C GLN A 1112 -26.68 -7.33 -5.14
N GLN A 1113 -25.52 -7.48 -5.78
CA GLN A 1113 -24.26 -7.71 -5.09
C GLN A 1113 -23.75 -6.41 -4.49
N VAL A 1114 -23.43 -6.45 -3.20
CA VAL A 1114 -23.00 -5.28 -2.42
C VAL A 1114 -21.69 -5.59 -1.68
N GLU A 1115 -20.97 -4.53 -1.33
CA GLU A 1115 -19.86 -4.58 -0.39
C GLU A 1115 -20.30 -4.20 1.03
N GLY A 1116 -19.48 -4.53 2.02
CA GLY A 1116 -19.72 -4.05 3.38
C GLY A 1116 -19.72 -2.52 3.44
N GLY A 1117 -20.75 -1.96 4.06
CA GLY A 1117 -20.94 -0.52 4.21
C GLY A 1117 -21.68 0.16 3.05
N ASP A 1118 -22.07 -0.56 2.00
CA ASP A 1118 -22.96 -0.02 0.97
C ASP A 1118 -24.32 0.32 1.59
N LEU A 1119 -24.92 1.43 1.18
CA LEU A 1119 -26.26 1.82 1.55
C LEU A 1119 -27.26 0.90 0.84
N LEU A 1120 -28.20 0.34 1.60
CA LEU A 1120 -29.26 -0.51 1.07
C LEU A 1120 -30.59 0.24 1.03
N VAL A 1121 -30.94 0.85 2.16
CA VAL A 1121 -32.23 1.49 2.40
C VAL A 1121 -32.01 2.73 3.27
N GLU A 1122 -32.76 3.79 2.98
CA GLU A 1122 -32.81 5.01 3.78
C GLU A 1122 -34.16 5.11 4.50
N LEU A 1123 -34.13 5.46 5.79
CA LEU A 1123 -35.29 5.58 6.67
C LEU A 1123 -35.44 7.00 7.23
N SER A 1124 -36.62 7.59 7.09
CA SER A 1124 -36.97 8.89 7.73
C SER A 1124 -37.18 8.76 9.22
#